data_AF-A0A091RT59-F1
#
_entry.id   AF-A0A091RT59-F1
#
_cell.length_a   1.000
_cell.length_b   1.000
_cell.length_c   1.000
_cell.angle_alpha   90.00
_cell.angle_beta   90.00
_cell.angle_gamma   90.00
#
_symmetry.space_group_name_H-M   'P 1'
#
loop_
_entity.id
_entity.type
_entity.pdbx_description
1 polymer ?
#
loop_
_entity_poly.entity_id
_entity_poly.type
_entity_poly.pdbx_seq_one_letter_code
_entity_poly.pdbx_strand_id
1 'polypeptide(L)'
;ELISFLCLLVRKMWLKFILAILLLHVTAAKEPEPQYVLMVPAVLQTDSPGQVCLQFVNLNETISIRIILEYGAVNTTISEKTMTASNDLQCFNFTIPPVNSAPLAFISFSAKGTTVSLEKRRSVMIWNTESIVFVQTDKPIYKPGQNVMFRVVALDFNFKPVQEMYPLIAIQDPRGNRIFQWQNVTSEMNIIQIEFPLTEEPILGNYRIIVAKKSGDKTNHSFLVEEYVLPKFDVTVSAPDSLTVLDSEFTVKVCGVYTYGQPVEGKVQLSVCRNFDSHGRCKKSPVCQSFTKDLNTGCLSQVFSSNIFELNRIGYMRNLGVKAIVTEKGTGLQLTATHSISITRVMSSIRFENVDRHYRRGIPYFGQIKLVDKDNSPISSEVIQLFVNNKNTANFTTDDNGIAEFSIDTSKMFDPEISLKATYKTSDQCHSEGWIEPSYPDAFLSIPRFYSWTSSFVRIEPLWKDLNCGQKRMITVHYILNTDGYKGINTINFYYVGMAKGKIVLTGEIKVTIQADQNGTFTIPLVVSEKMAPAIRLLVYMLHPDKELVADSVRFPVEKCFRNKVQLQFSAKQMHSASNVSLVIEAAANSFCAVRAVDQSVLLLKSETEMSAEMIYSLHPLQDFQGYIFNGLNLEDDRKDPCVSSDNIFHKGLYYTPVMSGLGPDVYQFLRDMGIKFFTNSKVRQPVVCTSETVRPPPYFLNAGFMASTHHAKSSAEIAREERGKRLILETVREFFPETWIWDIVLINSTGKASISYTIPDTITEWKASAFCVEEAVGFGISVPTTLKAFQPFFVDLTLPYSIIRGEDFLLRANVFNYLDHCIKINVSLSDSLDYQAKLTSTEDDGCVCAKQRKTYIWNIFPKEIGNVIFRITAETKDVEVCEDEAPRNGSIDYSDTQIRTMLVEPEGIRREKTQNYLVCTKDDVVIQDVPLTLPTSVVEGSARASFSVVGDIMGTAMLNVHQLLQMPFGCGEQNMVLFAPNIFVLDYLNKIGQLSEEVKSKAIGYLVSGYQKQLSYKHPDGSYSIFGTRDKEGNTWLTAFVYKSFAQASHFIYVDDNVQAQTLMWLASKQKPDGCFRSVGTLFNNALKGGVNDEVSLSAYITIAMLEAGHSNLYPVVRNAFFCLEAASEKNISEVYIQALMAYAFCLAGKAEKCELFLRELQKSAKEVDGSQHWEQEKRSPSEKSPSFLDHAPSAEVEITSYVLLALLYKPSRNQEDLTNAAGIVQWIIRQQNPYGGFSSTQ
;
A
#
# COMPACT_ATOMS: atom_id res chain seq x y z
N GLU A 1 86.04 26.42 -57.39
CA GLU A 1 85.53 25.07 -57.08
C GLU A 1 85.20 24.83 -55.60
N LEU A 2 86.03 25.25 -54.63
CA LEU A 2 85.84 25.02 -53.17
C LEU A 2 84.39 25.13 -52.64
N ILE A 3 83.63 26.15 -53.07
CA ILE A 3 82.25 26.40 -52.62
C ILE A 3 81.30 25.23 -52.94
N SER A 4 81.50 24.55 -54.08
CA SER A 4 80.68 23.39 -54.48
C SER A 4 80.89 22.19 -53.54
N PHE A 5 82.12 22.01 -53.05
CA PHE A 5 82.48 20.89 -52.18
C PHE A 5 81.87 20.99 -50.77
N LEU A 6 81.86 22.20 -50.18
CA LEU A 6 81.18 22.44 -48.91
C LEU A 6 79.66 22.19 -49.02
N CYS A 7 79.04 22.66 -50.11
CA CYS A 7 77.59 22.55 -50.29
C CYS A 7 77.12 21.08 -50.35
N LEU A 8 77.91 20.20 -51.00
CA LEU A 8 77.65 18.76 -51.08
C LEU A 8 77.80 18.03 -49.73
N LEU A 9 78.77 18.44 -48.91
CA LEU A 9 78.97 17.91 -47.56
C LEU A 9 77.82 18.29 -46.61
N VAL A 10 77.46 19.59 -46.57
CA VAL A 10 76.34 20.08 -45.73
C VAL A 10 75.02 19.43 -46.15
N ARG A 11 74.75 19.29 -47.46
CA ARG A 11 73.52 18.65 -47.96
C ARG A 11 73.47 17.14 -47.64
N LYS A 12 74.61 16.43 -47.66
CA LYS A 12 74.66 15.02 -47.20
C LYS A 12 74.52 14.88 -45.68
N MET A 13 75.06 15.80 -44.89
CA MET A 13 74.83 15.82 -43.44
C MET A 13 73.37 16.08 -43.10
N TRP A 14 72.75 17.11 -43.70
CA TRP A 14 71.32 17.40 -43.50
C TRP A 14 70.41 16.26 -43.94
N LEU A 15 70.70 15.61 -45.07
CA LEU A 15 69.90 14.45 -45.50
C LEU A 15 70.03 13.27 -44.54
N LYS A 16 71.24 13.01 -44.00
CA LYS A 16 71.43 11.99 -42.95
C LYS A 16 70.78 12.37 -41.62
N PHE A 17 70.77 13.65 -41.25
CA PHE A 17 70.15 14.14 -40.02
C PHE A 17 68.61 14.05 -40.08
N ILE A 18 68.02 14.44 -41.21
CA ILE A 18 66.58 14.27 -41.50
C ILE A 18 66.23 12.77 -41.55
N LEU A 19 67.03 11.93 -42.21
CA LEU A 19 66.79 10.48 -42.24
C LEU A 19 66.91 9.84 -40.85
N ALA A 20 67.84 10.31 -40.01
CA ALA A 20 67.98 9.86 -38.63
C ALA A 20 66.79 10.28 -37.76
N ILE A 21 66.26 11.50 -37.93
CA ILE A 21 65.04 11.96 -37.25
C ILE A 21 63.82 11.13 -37.69
N LEU A 22 63.68 10.86 -39.00
CA LEU A 22 62.65 9.97 -39.53
C LEU A 22 62.76 8.54 -38.99
N LEU A 23 63.97 7.98 -38.90
CA LEU A 23 64.21 6.66 -38.30
C LEU A 23 63.91 6.63 -36.80
N LEU A 24 64.31 7.68 -36.05
CA LEU A 24 63.98 7.84 -34.62
C LEU A 24 62.47 7.98 -34.36
N HIS A 25 61.69 8.47 -35.32
CA HIS A 25 60.23 8.48 -35.25
C HIS A 25 59.56 7.19 -35.75
N VAL A 26 60.30 6.26 -36.37
CA VAL A 26 59.77 4.98 -36.88
C VAL A 26 59.97 3.81 -35.90
N THR A 27 60.90 3.90 -34.95
CA THR A 27 61.16 2.84 -33.95
C THR A 27 60.66 3.17 -32.54
N ALA A 28 59.62 4.00 -32.43
CA ALA A 28 58.91 4.28 -31.17
C ALA A 28 57.49 3.70 -31.22
N ALA A 29 57.38 2.37 -31.30
CA ALA A 29 56.12 1.69 -31.03
C ALA A 29 55.75 1.92 -29.56
N LYS A 30 54.82 2.82 -29.31
CA LYS A 30 54.41 3.19 -27.96
C LYS A 30 53.77 1.98 -27.28
N GLU A 31 54.39 1.48 -26.21
CA GLU A 31 53.84 0.36 -25.45
C GLU A 31 52.42 0.68 -24.94
N PRO A 32 51.50 -0.31 -24.94
CA PRO A 32 50.13 -0.09 -24.52
C PRO A 32 50.08 0.23 -23.02
N GLU A 33 49.62 1.44 -22.69
CA GLU A 33 49.55 1.89 -21.29
C GLU A 33 48.55 1.03 -20.48
N PRO A 34 48.89 0.66 -19.22
CA PRO A 34 48.08 -0.25 -18.42
C PRO A 34 46.67 0.27 -18.18
N GLN A 35 45.67 -0.60 -18.38
CA GLN A 35 44.26 -0.35 -18.07
C GLN A 35 43.85 -1.14 -16.82
N TYR A 36 42.92 -0.62 -16.04
CA TYR A 36 42.33 -1.34 -14.91
C TYR A 36 40.84 -1.10 -14.78
N VAL A 37 40.16 -2.07 -14.17
CA VAL A 37 38.75 -2.00 -13.77
C VAL A 37 38.63 -2.61 -12.39
N LEU A 38 38.18 -1.81 -11.42
CA LEU A 38 37.72 -2.28 -10.11
C LEU A 38 36.22 -2.01 -9.98
N MET A 39 35.48 -3.04 -9.59
CA MET A 39 34.03 -3.09 -9.52
C MET A 39 33.57 -3.33 -8.08
N VAL A 40 32.80 -2.39 -7.55
CA VAL A 40 32.26 -2.43 -6.18
C VAL A 40 30.76 -2.15 -6.24
N PRO A 41 29.88 -2.93 -5.58
CA PRO A 41 28.47 -2.58 -5.46
C PRO A 41 28.30 -1.18 -4.81
N ALA A 42 27.39 -0.36 -5.32
CA ALA A 42 27.17 1.00 -4.79
C ALA A 42 26.56 0.99 -3.37
N VAL A 43 25.84 -0.09 -3.03
CA VAL A 43 25.27 -0.35 -1.71
C VAL A 43 25.91 -1.61 -1.16
N LEU A 44 26.51 -1.50 0.02
CA LEU A 44 27.15 -2.58 0.74
C LEU A 44 26.26 -3.03 1.89
N GLN A 45 25.86 -4.30 1.87
CA GLN A 45 25.02 -4.92 2.89
C GLN A 45 25.90 -5.36 4.08
N THR A 46 25.49 -5.07 5.32
CA THR A 46 26.12 -5.66 6.51
C THR A 46 25.79 -7.14 6.63
N ASP A 47 26.54 -7.86 7.49
CA ASP A 47 26.26 -9.24 7.95
C ASP A 47 26.05 -10.28 6.84
N SER A 48 26.50 -9.95 5.63
CA SER A 48 26.26 -10.70 4.42
C SER A 48 27.49 -10.61 3.53
N PRO A 49 27.91 -11.69 2.85
CA PRO A 49 29.10 -11.65 2.01
C PRO A 49 28.87 -10.72 0.80
N GLY A 50 29.58 -9.60 0.81
CA GLY A 50 29.79 -8.74 -0.35
C GLY A 50 30.92 -9.28 -1.23
N GLN A 51 30.96 -8.87 -2.49
CA GLN A 51 32.02 -9.20 -3.43
C GLN A 51 32.49 -7.95 -4.17
N VAL A 52 33.81 -7.82 -4.32
CA VAL A 52 34.49 -6.79 -5.12
C VAL A 52 35.35 -7.49 -6.15
N CYS A 53 35.32 -7.04 -7.40
CA CYS A 53 36.11 -7.65 -8.48
C CYS A 53 37.08 -6.65 -9.11
N LEU A 54 38.30 -7.09 -9.38
CA LEU A 54 39.43 -6.30 -9.86
C LEU A 54 40.07 -6.96 -11.08
N GLN A 55 40.45 -6.15 -12.04
CA GLN A 55 41.09 -6.56 -13.28
C GLN A 55 42.15 -5.52 -13.68
N PHE A 56 43.28 -6.01 -14.18
CA PHE A 56 44.27 -5.23 -14.93
C PHE A 56 44.42 -5.80 -16.34
N VAL A 57 44.82 -4.97 -17.30
CA VAL A 57 45.17 -5.36 -18.66
C VAL A 57 46.40 -4.55 -19.10
N ASN A 58 47.35 -5.18 -19.80
CA ASN A 58 48.64 -4.60 -20.19
C ASN A 58 49.49 -4.15 -18.97
N LEU A 59 49.49 -4.97 -17.92
CA LEU A 59 50.30 -4.73 -16.72
C LEU A 59 51.68 -5.39 -16.85
N ASN A 60 52.72 -4.58 -16.99
CA ASN A 60 54.10 -5.03 -17.27
C ASN A 60 54.95 -5.22 -15.99
N GLU A 61 54.42 -4.94 -14.81
CA GLU A 61 55.15 -4.94 -13.53
C GLU A 61 54.33 -5.54 -12.37
N THR A 62 55.00 -5.93 -11.29
CA THR A 62 54.34 -6.37 -10.05
C THR A 62 53.89 -5.15 -9.24
N ILE A 63 52.62 -5.09 -8.86
CA ILE A 63 52.02 -3.98 -8.10
C ILE A 63 51.51 -4.45 -6.74
N SER A 64 51.65 -3.60 -5.73
CA SER A 64 50.95 -3.74 -4.44
C SER A 64 49.62 -3.00 -4.50
N ILE A 65 48.53 -3.69 -4.17
CA ILE A 65 47.15 -3.19 -4.22
C ILE A 65 46.55 -3.20 -2.83
N ARG A 66 45.85 -2.12 -2.48
CA ARG A 66 45.13 -1.97 -1.21
C ARG A 66 43.76 -1.35 -1.45
N ILE A 67 42.72 -2.01 -0.95
CA ILE A 67 41.31 -1.59 -1.00
C ILE A 67 40.83 -1.39 0.43
N ILE A 68 40.38 -0.17 0.75
CA ILE A 68 39.94 0.23 2.10
C ILE A 68 38.51 0.75 2.01
N LEU A 69 37.65 0.32 2.95
CA LEU A 69 36.36 0.92 3.25
C LEU A 69 36.52 1.89 4.42
N GLU A 70 36.09 3.13 4.21
CA GLU A 70 36.20 4.25 5.16
C GLU A 70 34.80 4.70 5.58
N TYR A 71 34.48 4.68 6.88
CA TYR A 71 33.19 5.15 7.39
C TYR A 71 33.33 5.74 8.79
N GLY A 72 32.82 6.96 8.99
CA GLY A 72 33.06 7.73 10.21
C GLY A 72 34.56 7.96 10.44
N ALA A 73 35.12 7.33 11.47
CA ALA A 73 36.55 7.30 11.78
C ALA A 73 37.20 5.90 11.65
N VAL A 74 36.49 4.94 11.04
CA VAL A 74 36.92 3.54 10.90
C VAL A 74 37.38 3.27 9.47
N ASN A 75 38.58 2.67 9.35
CA ASN A 75 39.17 2.25 8.07
C ASN A 75 39.35 0.72 8.07
N THR A 76 38.51 0.02 7.31
CA THR A 76 38.51 -1.44 7.19
C THR A 76 39.17 -1.87 5.89
N THR A 77 40.31 -2.57 5.96
CA THR A 77 40.96 -3.15 4.76
C THR A 77 40.10 -4.30 4.21
N ILE A 78 39.56 -4.14 3.00
CA ILE A 78 38.85 -5.21 2.25
C ILE A 78 39.85 -6.19 1.64
N SER A 79 40.95 -5.69 1.08
CA SER A 79 42.03 -6.52 0.56
C SER A 79 43.35 -5.76 0.47
N GLU A 80 44.44 -6.48 0.72
CA GLU A 80 45.81 -5.98 0.58
C GLU A 80 46.67 -7.13 0.06
N LYS A 81 47.13 -7.02 -1.20
CA LYS A 81 47.84 -8.09 -1.93
C LYS A 81 48.79 -7.51 -2.97
N THR A 82 49.84 -8.27 -3.30
CA THR A 82 50.59 -8.07 -4.54
C THR A 82 49.93 -8.81 -5.71
N MET A 83 49.94 -8.21 -6.90
CA MET A 83 49.54 -8.86 -8.15
C MET A 83 50.65 -8.74 -9.19
N THR A 84 50.89 -9.84 -9.91
CA THR A 84 51.77 -9.94 -11.07
C THR A 84 50.97 -9.84 -12.37
N ALA A 85 51.67 -9.66 -13.49
CA ALA A 85 51.11 -9.58 -14.84
C ALA A 85 50.13 -10.74 -15.14
N SER A 86 48.84 -10.42 -15.09
CA SER A 86 47.71 -11.31 -15.37
C SER A 86 46.54 -10.44 -15.87
N ASN A 87 45.83 -10.91 -16.91
CA ASN A 87 44.70 -10.18 -17.51
C ASN A 87 43.34 -10.61 -16.92
N ASP A 88 43.38 -11.57 -16.00
CA ASP A 88 42.25 -12.32 -15.47
C ASP A 88 41.45 -11.50 -14.45
N LEU A 89 40.13 -11.68 -14.42
CA LEU A 89 39.24 -11.03 -13.46
C LEU A 89 39.30 -11.73 -12.08
N GLN A 90 39.82 -11.05 -11.06
CA GLN A 90 39.91 -11.58 -9.69
C GLN A 90 38.82 -10.97 -8.79
N CYS A 91 38.09 -11.80 -8.05
CA CYS A 91 37.06 -11.36 -7.12
C CYS A 91 37.41 -11.70 -5.65
N PHE A 92 37.12 -10.78 -4.75
CA PHE A 92 37.39 -10.86 -3.32
C PHE A 92 36.07 -10.74 -2.54
N ASN A 93 35.83 -11.67 -1.61
CA ASN A 93 34.67 -11.66 -0.74
C ASN A 93 35.01 -10.97 0.59
N PHE A 94 34.06 -10.24 1.16
CA PHE A 94 34.22 -9.50 2.42
C PHE A 94 32.87 -9.36 3.15
N THR A 95 32.90 -9.00 4.43
CA THR A 95 31.72 -8.80 5.29
C THR A 95 31.89 -7.54 6.12
N ILE A 96 30.83 -6.74 6.24
CA ILE A 96 30.81 -5.53 7.08
C ILE A 96 29.96 -5.82 8.32
N PRO A 97 30.42 -5.52 9.55
CA PRO A 97 29.58 -5.61 10.76
C PRO A 97 28.47 -4.53 10.75
N PRO A 98 27.40 -4.66 11.54
CA PRO A 98 26.32 -3.68 11.59
C PRO A 98 26.82 -2.34 12.18
N VAL A 99 26.32 -1.22 11.65
CA VAL A 99 26.83 0.12 11.96
C VAL A 99 25.73 1.02 12.50
N ASN A 100 25.92 1.57 13.72
CA ASN A 100 24.86 2.25 14.46
C ASN A 100 24.26 3.50 13.76
N SER A 101 25.02 4.24 12.94
CA SER A 101 24.57 5.56 12.44
C SER A 101 25.27 6.12 11.20
N ALA A 102 26.02 5.32 10.42
CA ALA A 102 26.81 5.81 9.28
C ALA A 102 26.33 5.23 7.93
N PRO A 103 25.38 5.90 7.23
CA PRO A 103 24.92 5.44 5.91
C PRO A 103 25.93 5.74 4.80
N LEU A 104 26.64 6.88 4.85
CA LEU A 104 27.61 7.27 3.83
C LEU A 104 29.01 6.74 4.17
N ALA A 105 29.63 6.06 3.21
CA ALA A 105 31.00 5.55 3.30
C ALA A 105 31.78 5.81 2.01
N PHE A 106 33.09 5.59 2.05
CA PHE A 106 33.97 5.70 0.88
C PHE A 106 34.77 4.42 0.67
N ILE A 107 34.99 4.07 -0.59
CA ILE A 107 35.98 3.06 -0.96
C ILE A 107 37.20 3.79 -1.54
N SER A 108 38.34 3.59 -0.89
CA SER A 108 39.65 4.06 -1.34
C SER A 108 40.44 2.88 -1.93
N PHE A 109 40.79 3.02 -3.20
CA PHE A 109 41.63 2.09 -3.95
C PHE A 109 42.98 2.72 -4.21
N SER A 110 44.05 2.01 -3.87
CA SER A 110 45.41 2.37 -4.26
C SER A 110 46.14 1.17 -4.87
N ALA A 111 46.93 1.43 -5.90
CA ALA A 111 47.85 0.47 -6.49
C ALA A 111 49.20 1.15 -6.76
N LYS A 112 50.30 0.53 -6.30
CA LYS A 112 51.67 1.07 -6.37
C LYS A 112 52.65 0.01 -6.84
N GLY A 113 53.36 0.32 -7.92
CA GLY A 113 54.51 -0.44 -8.43
C GLY A 113 55.68 0.50 -8.75
N THR A 114 56.53 0.12 -9.70
CA THR A 114 57.70 0.89 -10.14
C THR A 114 57.36 2.02 -11.12
N THR A 115 56.27 1.89 -11.89
CA THR A 115 55.78 2.89 -12.85
C THR A 115 54.30 3.20 -12.66
N VAL A 116 53.52 2.25 -12.15
CA VAL A 116 52.10 2.42 -11.86
C VAL A 116 51.91 3.02 -10.47
N SER A 117 51.42 4.26 -10.41
CA SER A 117 50.92 4.88 -9.18
C SER A 117 49.48 5.33 -9.40
N LEU A 118 48.55 4.66 -8.73
CA LEU A 118 47.11 4.86 -8.88
C LEU A 118 46.47 5.05 -7.51
N GLU A 119 45.64 6.09 -7.39
CA GLU A 119 44.83 6.35 -6.21
C GLU A 119 43.46 6.90 -6.65
N LYS A 120 42.38 6.34 -6.11
CA LYS A 120 40.99 6.69 -6.43
C LYS A 120 40.11 6.48 -5.21
N ARG A 121 39.17 7.40 -4.99
CA ARG A 121 38.15 7.35 -3.93
C ARG A 121 36.77 7.51 -4.54
N ARG A 122 35.78 6.73 -4.07
CA ARG A 122 34.37 6.77 -4.50
C ARG A 122 33.44 6.66 -3.31
N SER A 123 32.29 7.32 -3.38
CA SER A 123 31.19 7.15 -2.42
C SER A 123 30.47 5.81 -2.62
N VAL A 124 30.10 5.20 -1.51
CA VAL A 124 29.20 4.03 -1.42
C VAL A 124 28.27 4.22 -0.22
N MET A 125 27.16 3.49 -0.18
CA MET A 125 26.29 3.44 1.00
C MET A 125 26.50 2.12 1.77
N ILE A 126 26.55 2.18 3.09
CA ILE A 126 26.38 1.00 3.96
C ILE A 126 24.90 0.90 4.33
N TRP A 127 24.33 -0.29 4.15
CA TRP A 127 22.95 -0.61 4.55
C TRP A 127 22.99 -1.75 5.57
N ASN A 128 22.51 -1.48 6.79
CA ASN A 128 22.30 -2.51 7.80
C ASN A 128 21.22 -3.48 7.32
N THR A 129 21.53 -4.76 7.15
CA THR A 129 20.53 -5.74 6.70
C THR A 129 19.49 -5.99 7.78
N GLU A 130 18.23 -5.65 7.49
CA GLU A 130 17.11 -6.00 8.34
C GLU A 130 16.48 -7.34 7.95
N SER A 131 15.70 -7.90 8.87
CA SER A 131 14.74 -8.95 8.58
C SER A 131 13.63 -8.44 7.66
N ILE A 132 13.25 -9.28 6.70
CA ILE A 132 11.96 -9.25 6.01
C ILE A 132 10.95 -9.91 6.95
N VAL A 133 10.02 -9.12 7.49
CA VAL A 133 8.99 -9.60 8.42
C VAL A 133 7.65 -9.64 7.71
N PHE A 134 6.88 -10.71 7.90
CA PHE A 134 5.49 -10.79 7.47
C PHE A 134 4.60 -11.43 8.53
N VAL A 135 3.29 -11.20 8.40
CA VAL A 135 2.25 -11.73 9.27
C VAL A 135 1.25 -12.51 8.43
N GLN A 136 0.79 -13.66 8.92
CA GLN A 136 -0.30 -14.44 8.32
C GLN A 136 -1.40 -14.61 9.38
N THR A 137 -2.65 -14.26 9.07
CA THR A 137 -3.82 -14.64 9.89
C THR A 137 -4.41 -15.97 9.41
N ASP A 138 -5.16 -16.66 10.26
CA ASP A 138 -5.87 -17.88 9.85
C ASP A 138 -6.97 -17.59 8.82
N LYS A 139 -7.58 -16.39 8.89
CA LYS A 139 -8.58 -15.89 7.93
C LYS A 139 -8.57 -14.35 7.84
N PRO A 140 -9.22 -13.73 6.83
CA PRO A 140 -9.21 -12.27 6.64
C PRO A 140 -10.32 -11.53 7.40
N ILE A 141 -11.33 -12.25 7.91
CA ILE A 141 -12.54 -11.73 8.56
C ILE A 141 -12.94 -12.61 9.75
N TYR A 142 -13.39 -11.99 10.85
CA TYR A 142 -13.76 -12.65 12.11
C TYR A 142 -15.10 -12.13 12.62
N LYS A 143 -15.82 -12.96 13.37
CA LYS A 143 -17.02 -12.56 14.12
C LYS A 143 -16.66 -12.05 15.53
N PRO A 144 -17.58 -11.33 16.19
CA PRO A 144 -17.57 -11.20 17.65
C PRO A 144 -17.35 -12.53 18.39
N GLY A 145 -16.66 -12.46 19.53
CA GLY A 145 -16.32 -13.62 20.37
C GLY A 145 -15.33 -14.63 19.79
N GLN A 146 -14.80 -14.45 18.57
CA GLN A 146 -13.84 -15.38 17.97
C GLN A 146 -12.39 -15.10 18.34
N ASN A 147 -11.57 -16.16 18.38
CA ASN A 147 -10.13 -16.02 18.53
C ASN A 147 -9.46 -15.71 17.19
N VAL A 148 -8.65 -14.65 17.17
CA VAL A 148 -7.80 -14.25 16.05
C VAL A 148 -6.47 -14.98 16.17
N MET A 149 -6.24 -15.95 15.28
CA MET A 149 -4.98 -16.69 15.23
C MET A 149 -4.06 -16.10 14.15
N PHE A 150 -2.81 -15.83 14.50
CA PHE A 150 -1.84 -15.28 13.56
C PHE A 150 -0.42 -15.81 13.78
N ARG A 151 0.38 -15.72 12.72
CA ARG A 151 1.80 -16.09 12.69
C ARG A 151 2.66 -14.90 12.30
N VAL A 152 3.86 -14.81 12.87
CA VAL A 152 4.88 -13.81 12.51
C VAL A 152 6.19 -14.52 12.18
N VAL A 153 6.79 -14.17 11.05
CA VAL A 153 8.00 -14.80 10.51
C VAL A 153 8.99 -13.74 10.08
N ALA A 154 10.26 -13.90 10.48
CA ALA A 154 11.40 -13.10 10.00
C ALA A 154 12.27 -13.92 9.05
N LEU A 155 12.65 -13.32 7.92
CA LEU A 155 13.56 -13.88 6.93
C LEU A 155 14.73 -12.91 6.64
N ASP A 156 15.90 -13.41 6.23
CA ASP A 156 16.99 -12.56 5.72
C ASP A 156 16.79 -12.20 4.23
N PHE A 157 17.68 -11.37 3.67
CA PHE A 157 17.67 -11.02 2.23
C PHE A 157 18.02 -12.20 1.29
N ASN A 158 18.30 -13.39 1.83
CA ASN A 158 18.44 -14.67 1.10
C ASN A 158 17.22 -15.59 1.31
N PHE A 159 16.18 -15.12 2.00
CA PHE A 159 14.98 -15.85 2.42
C PHE A 159 15.27 -17.02 3.38
N LYS A 160 16.34 -16.97 4.18
CA LYS A 160 16.56 -17.86 5.33
C LYS A 160 15.78 -17.37 6.55
N PRO A 161 15.24 -18.25 7.41
CA PRO A 161 14.68 -17.84 8.69
C PRO A 161 15.71 -17.10 9.56
N VAL A 162 15.23 -16.13 10.35
CA VAL A 162 16.04 -15.38 11.31
C VAL A 162 15.33 -15.41 12.67
N GLN A 163 16.04 -15.86 13.71
CA GLN A 163 15.53 -15.79 15.08
C GLN A 163 15.64 -14.35 15.62
N GLU A 164 14.54 -13.60 15.56
CA GLU A 164 14.45 -12.23 16.07
C GLU A 164 13.67 -12.18 17.41
N MET A 165 13.94 -11.13 18.19
CA MET A 165 13.13 -10.72 19.34
C MET A 165 12.45 -9.40 19.01
N TYR A 166 11.13 -9.37 19.08
CA TYR A 166 10.29 -8.20 18.81
C TYR A 166 10.00 -7.46 20.12
N PRO A 167 10.45 -6.22 20.32
CA PRO A 167 10.18 -5.47 21.54
C PRO A 167 8.68 -5.26 21.80
N LEU A 168 7.87 -5.15 20.73
CA LEU A 168 6.41 -5.02 20.81
C LEU A 168 5.72 -5.71 19.64
N ILE A 169 4.79 -6.61 19.95
CA ILE A 169 3.69 -7.01 19.06
C ILE A 169 2.41 -6.44 19.68
N ALA A 170 1.56 -5.79 18.91
CA ALA A 170 0.34 -5.14 19.42
C ALA A 170 -0.83 -5.27 18.45
N ILE A 171 -2.05 -5.24 18.98
CA ILE A 171 -3.27 -5.15 18.17
C ILE A 171 -3.94 -3.79 18.43
N GLN A 172 -4.33 -3.12 17.35
CA GLN A 172 -5.19 -1.94 17.37
C GLN A 172 -6.60 -2.26 16.87
N ASP A 173 -7.59 -1.65 17.52
CA ASP A 173 -8.97 -1.63 17.06
C ASP A 173 -9.17 -0.67 15.85
N PRO A 174 -10.37 -0.60 15.25
CA PRO A 174 -10.64 0.28 14.12
C PRO A 174 -10.61 1.78 14.45
N ARG A 175 -10.56 2.15 15.74
CA ARG A 175 -10.44 3.54 16.23
C ARG A 175 -8.98 3.95 16.47
N GLY A 176 -8.07 2.98 16.55
CA GLY A 176 -6.63 3.17 16.81
C GLY A 176 -6.19 2.81 18.23
N ASN A 177 -7.11 2.42 19.11
CA ASN A 177 -6.79 2.06 20.49
C ASN A 177 -6.00 0.75 20.52
N ARG A 178 -4.94 0.68 21.33
CA ARG A 178 -4.19 -0.55 21.54
C ARG A 178 -4.93 -1.44 22.55
N ILE A 179 -5.60 -2.48 22.07
CA ILE A 179 -6.41 -3.40 22.89
C ILE A 179 -5.59 -4.51 23.53
N PHE A 180 -4.47 -4.91 22.90
CA PHE A 180 -3.60 -5.96 23.40
C PHE A 180 -2.14 -5.73 22.99
N GLN A 181 -1.21 -6.28 23.77
CA GLN A 181 0.21 -6.29 23.44
C GLN A 181 0.96 -7.47 24.07
N TRP A 182 1.98 -7.94 23.36
CA TRP A 182 3.04 -8.81 23.85
C TRP A 182 4.36 -8.05 23.75
N GLN A 183 5.22 -8.19 24.76
CA GLN A 183 6.51 -7.49 24.83
C GLN A 183 7.66 -8.50 24.75
N ASN A 184 8.76 -8.11 24.11
CA ASN A 184 10.00 -8.89 24.01
C ASN A 184 9.83 -10.33 23.47
N VAL A 185 8.94 -10.53 22.50
CA VAL A 185 8.60 -11.86 21.97
C VAL A 185 9.73 -12.40 21.08
N THR A 186 10.33 -13.53 21.46
CA THR A 186 11.29 -14.29 20.63
C THR A 186 10.59 -15.32 19.77
N SER A 187 11.06 -15.55 18.54
CA SER A 187 10.57 -16.67 17.73
C SER A 187 11.15 -18.01 18.18
N GLU A 188 10.28 -18.93 18.61
CA GLU A 188 10.58 -20.36 18.70
C GLU A 188 10.40 -21.01 17.32
N MET A 189 11.21 -22.02 16.99
CA MET A 189 11.18 -22.74 15.69
C MET A 189 11.20 -21.84 14.42
N ASN A 190 11.68 -20.60 14.56
CA ASN A 190 11.63 -19.53 13.55
C ASN A 190 10.21 -19.11 13.07
N ILE A 191 9.15 -19.52 13.77
CA ILE A 191 7.75 -19.10 13.50
C ILE A 191 7.08 -18.76 14.83
N ILE A 192 6.75 -17.50 15.05
CA ILE A 192 5.84 -17.11 16.14
C ILE A 192 4.43 -17.49 15.73
N GLN A 193 3.67 -18.17 16.60
CA GLN A 193 2.23 -18.37 16.49
C GLN A 193 1.57 -17.80 17.74
N ILE A 194 0.60 -16.90 17.57
CA ILE A 194 -0.11 -16.18 18.64
C ILE A 194 -1.62 -16.27 18.40
N GLU A 195 -2.37 -16.29 19.49
CA GLU A 195 -3.82 -16.26 19.53
C GLU A 195 -4.29 -15.05 20.36
N PHE A 196 -5.39 -14.42 19.94
CA PHE A 196 -6.00 -13.28 20.63
C PHE A 196 -7.54 -13.43 20.65
N PRO A 197 -8.18 -13.56 21.82
CA PRO A 197 -9.63 -13.62 21.91
C PRO A 197 -10.27 -12.24 21.66
N LEU A 198 -11.21 -12.15 20.71
CA LEU A 198 -12.11 -11.01 20.63
C LEU A 198 -13.14 -11.08 21.77
N THR A 199 -13.58 -9.92 22.26
CA THR A 199 -14.75 -9.82 23.13
C THR A 199 -16.02 -10.23 22.38
N GLU A 200 -17.06 -10.64 23.11
CA GLU A 200 -18.40 -10.88 22.55
C GLU A 200 -19.03 -9.62 21.95
N GLU A 201 -18.58 -8.43 22.39
CA GLU A 201 -18.88 -7.14 21.76
C GLU A 201 -17.57 -6.39 21.46
N PRO A 202 -16.98 -6.62 20.27
CA PRO A 202 -15.85 -5.86 19.77
C PRO A 202 -16.32 -4.66 18.93
N ILE A 203 -15.46 -3.67 18.73
CA ILE A 203 -15.75 -2.53 17.85
C ILE A 203 -15.62 -3.00 16.40
N LEU A 204 -16.75 -3.26 15.72
CA LEU A 204 -16.76 -3.72 14.33
C LEU A 204 -15.96 -2.80 13.40
N GLY A 205 -15.24 -3.38 12.44
CA GLY A 205 -14.37 -2.68 11.49
C GLY A 205 -13.00 -3.35 11.28
N ASN A 206 -12.07 -2.63 10.65
CA ASN A 206 -10.77 -3.17 10.25
C ASN A 206 -9.69 -2.96 11.35
N TYR A 207 -9.33 -4.05 12.03
CA TYR A 207 -8.29 -4.12 13.06
C TYR A 207 -6.89 -4.19 12.43
N ARG A 208 -5.85 -3.89 13.22
CA ARG A 208 -4.45 -3.96 12.77
C ARG A 208 -3.54 -4.67 13.76
N ILE A 209 -2.80 -5.66 13.28
CA ILE A 209 -1.66 -6.25 13.98
C ILE A 209 -0.42 -5.43 13.61
N ILE A 210 0.32 -4.97 14.63
CA ILE A 210 1.54 -4.18 14.49
C ILE A 210 2.69 -4.95 15.13
N VAL A 211 3.72 -5.24 14.35
CA VAL A 211 4.96 -5.89 14.79
C VAL A 211 6.08 -4.86 14.69
N ALA A 212 6.61 -4.41 15.83
CA ALA A 212 7.77 -3.51 15.88
C ALA A 212 9.08 -4.30 16.02
N LYS A 213 10.05 -4.02 15.15
CA LYS A 213 11.42 -4.57 15.19
C LYS A 213 12.28 -3.81 16.21
N LYS A 214 13.47 -4.33 16.49
CA LYS A 214 14.48 -3.63 17.33
C LYS A 214 15.02 -2.33 16.73
N SER A 215 14.96 -2.15 15.41
CA SER A 215 15.36 -0.92 14.74
C SER A 215 14.36 0.23 14.89
N GLY A 216 13.12 -0.06 15.31
CA GLY A 216 12.01 0.89 15.36
C GLY A 216 11.02 0.75 14.20
N ASP A 217 11.41 0.04 13.13
CA ASP A 217 10.54 -0.26 11.98
C ASP A 217 9.33 -1.12 12.37
N LYS A 218 8.20 -0.86 11.71
CA LYS A 218 6.89 -1.45 12.06
C LYS A 218 6.26 -2.13 10.85
N THR A 219 5.98 -3.42 10.98
CA THR A 219 5.23 -4.22 10.00
C THR A 219 3.77 -4.30 10.41
N ASN A 220 2.86 -4.02 9.49
CA ASN A 220 1.41 -3.96 9.75
C ASN A 220 0.66 -5.00 8.92
N HIS A 221 -0.33 -5.67 9.52
CA HIS A 221 -1.29 -6.56 8.85
C HIS A 221 -2.71 -6.27 9.36
N SER A 222 -3.75 -6.52 8.57
CA SER A 222 -5.12 -6.09 8.93
C SER A 222 -6.21 -7.12 8.65
N PHE A 223 -7.09 -7.30 9.62
CA PHE A 223 -8.25 -8.20 9.56
C PHE A 223 -9.54 -7.44 9.87
N LEU A 224 -10.66 -7.89 9.31
CA LEU A 224 -11.98 -7.28 9.53
C LEU A 224 -12.71 -8.03 10.65
N VAL A 225 -13.43 -7.31 11.51
CA VAL A 225 -14.39 -7.88 12.46
C VAL A 225 -15.78 -7.35 12.12
N GLU A 226 -16.72 -8.25 11.86
CA GLU A 226 -18.05 -7.93 11.36
C GLU A 226 -19.06 -9.04 11.75
N GLU A 227 -20.34 -8.68 11.80
CA GLU A 227 -21.43 -9.62 12.07
C GLU A 227 -21.94 -10.20 10.75
N TYR A 228 -21.63 -11.48 10.47
CA TYR A 228 -21.91 -12.10 9.17
C TYR A 228 -22.44 -13.53 9.27
N VAL A 229 -23.12 -13.96 8.19
CA VAL A 229 -23.47 -15.36 7.92
C VAL A 229 -22.66 -15.82 6.70
N LEU A 230 -22.16 -17.05 6.71
CA LEU A 230 -21.36 -17.59 5.61
C LEU A 230 -22.21 -17.77 4.34
N PRO A 231 -21.82 -17.20 3.19
CA PRO A 231 -22.53 -17.37 1.93
C PRO A 231 -22.40 -18.81 1.43
N LYS A 232 -23.54 -19.44 1.14
CA LYS A 232 -23.60 -20.85 0.70
C LYS A 232 -23.27 -21.03 -0.79
N PHE A 233 -23.24 -19.93 -1.56
CA PHE A 233 -22.96 -19.92 -2.98
C PHE A 233 -22.16 -18.68 -3.39
N ASP A 234 -21.47 -18.78 -4.52
CA ASP A 234 -20.84 -17.67 -5.23
C ASP A 234 -21.75 -17.18 -6.37
N VAL A 235 -21.61 -15.89 -6.73
CA VAL A 235 -22.28 -15.27 -7.87
C VAL A 235 -21.24 -14.68 -8.80
N THR A 236 -20.98 -15.37 -9.91
CA THR A 236 -20.03 -14.90 -10.93
C THR A 236 -20.76 -14.10 -12.02
N VAL A 237 -20.20 -12.94 -12.36
CA VAL A 237 -20.64 -12.10 -13.48
C VAL A 237 -19.54 -12.09 -14.53
N SER A 238 -19.86 -12.57 -15.73
CA SER A 238 -18.99 -12.57 -16.90
C SER A 238 -19.59 -11.65 -17.95
N ALA A 239 -18.83 -10.63 -18.34
CA ALA A 239 -19.14 -9.66 -19.39
C ALA A 239 -17.82 -9.26 -20.09
N PRO A 240 -17.86 -8.55 -21.22
CA PRO A 240 -16.65 -8.00 -21.84
C PRO A 240 -15.99 -6.95 -20.92
N ASP A 241 -14.66 -6.98 -20.78
CA ASP A 241 -13.92 -5.96 -20.03
C ASP A 241 -14.00 -4.57 -20.70
N SER A 242 -14.26 -4.53 -22.01
CA SER A 242 -14.43 -3.29 -22.79
C SER A 242 -15.53 -3.38 -23.85
N LEU A 243 -16.05 -2.21 -24.23
CA LEU A 243 -16.89 -1.99 -25.40
C LEU A 243 -16.40 -0.76 -26.17
N THR A 244 -16.50 -0.81 -27.49
CA THR A 244 -16.25 0.34 -28.36
C THR A 244 -17.49 1.22 -28.50
N VAL A 245 -17.29 2.47 -28.93
CA VAL A 245 -18.38 3.39 -29.32
C VAL A 245 -19.21 2.94 -30.54
N LEU A 246 -18.87 1.81 -31.19
CA LEU A 246 -19.59 1.24 -32.34
C LEU A 246 -20.30 -0.09 -32.04
N ASP A 247 -20.01 -0.75 -30.91
CA ASP A 247 -20.63 -2.04 -30.57
C ASP A 247 -22.14 -1.87 -30.37
N SER A 248 -22.97 -2.56 -31.15
CA SER A 248 -24.43 -2.44 -31.13
C SER A 248 -25.11 -3.18 -29.98
N GLU A 249 -24.49 -4.27 -29.52
CA GLU A 249 -24.97 -5.13 -28.44
C GLU A 249 -23.83 -5.80 -27.67
N PHE A 250 -24.12 -6.27 -26.45
CA PHE A 250 -23.19 -7.05 -25.63
C PHE A 250 -23.93 -8.06 -24.76
N THR A 251 -23.28 -9.16 -24.40
CA THR A 251 -23.86 -10.20 -23.54
C THR A 251 -23.28 -10.14 -22.14
N VAL A 252 -24.15 -10.19 -21.13
CA VAL A 252 -23.77 -10.41 -19.72
C VAL A 252 -24.29 -11.78 -19.30
N LYS A 253 -23.40 -12.61 -18.74
CA LYS A 253 -23.71 -13.91 -18.16
C LYS A 253 -23.55 -13.85 -16.65
N VAL A 254 -24.58 -14.29 -15.92
CA VAL A 254 -24.58 -14.43 -14.46
C VAL A 254 -24.71 -15.91 -14.13
N CYS A 255 -23.89 -16.43 -13.21
CA CYS A 255 -24.02 -17.79 -12.70
C CYS A 255 -24.01 -17.79 -11.16
N GLY A 256 -24.93 -18.55 -10.56
CA GLY A 256 -24.94 -18.88 -9.13
C GLY A 256 -24.52 -20.33 -8.92
N VAL A 257 -23.50 -20.57 -8.10
CA VAL A 257 -22.94 -21.92 -7.85
C VAL A 257 -22.65 -22.08 -6.36
N TYR A 258 -23.18 -23.12 -5.72
CA TYR A 258 -22.90 -23.42 -4.32
C TYR A 258 -21.39 -23.67 -4.08
N THR A 259 -20.89 -23.47 -2.87
CA THR A 259 -19.47 -23.70 -2.53
C THR A 259 -19.02 -25.16 -2.75
N TYR A 260 -19.97 -26.11 -2.75
CA TYR A 260 -19.75 -27.51 -3.16
C TYR A 260 -19.99 -27.77 -4.66
N GLY A 261 -20.04 -26.73 -5.51
CA GLY A 261 -19.97 -26.81 -6.97
C GLY A 261 -21.25 -27.23 -7.70
N GLN A 262 -22.43 -27.21 -7.07
CA GLN A 262 -23.73 -27.46 -7.72
C GLN A 262 -24.41 -26.14 -8.15
N PRO A 263 -25.25 -26.13 -9.19
CA PRO A 263 -25.94 -24.91 -9.64
C PRO A 263 -27.00 -24.43 -8.65
N VAL A 264 -27.15 -23.11 -8.51
CA VAL A 264 -28.17 -22.48 -7.65
C VAL A 264 -29.46 -22.25 -8.45
N GLU A 265 -30.58 -22.80 -7.98
CA GLU A 265 -31.91 -22.39 -8.43
C GLU A 265 -32.36 -21.10 -7.72
N GLY A 266 -32.82 -20.11 -8.49
CA GLY A 266 -33.18 -18.79 -7.96
C GLY A 266 -33.83 -17.83 -8.96
N LYS A 267 -33.74 -16.54 -8.66
CA LYS A 267 -34.09 -15.42 -9.54
C LYS A 267 -32.93 -14.45 -9.62
N VAL A 268 -32.60 -13.97 -10.82
CA VAL A 268 -31.59 -12.92 -11.03
C VAL A 268 -32.31 -11.61 -11.30
N GLN A 269 -31.98 -10.58 -10.51
CA GLN A 269 -32.19 -9.18 -10.88
C GLN A 269 -30.86 -8.65 -11.45
N LEU A 270 -30.83 -8.37 -12.75
CA LEU A 270 -29.64 -7.86 -13.43
C LEU A 270 -29.89 -6.43 -13.88
N SER A 271 -29.01 -5.50 -13.51
CA SER A 271 -29.03 -4.12 -13.99
C SER A 271 -27.67 -3.71 -14.56
N VAL A 272 -27.72 -2.89 -15.61
CA VAL A 272 -26.56 -2.23 -16.21
C VAL A 272 -26.85 -0.74 -16.26
N CYS A 273 -25.92 0.08 -15.79
CA CYS A 273 -26.09 1.53 -15.65
C CYS A 273 -24.88 2.31 -16.16
N ARG A 274 -25.12 3.42 -16.85
CA ARG A 274 -24.11 4.43 -17.20
C ARG A 274 -24.38 5.73 -16.44
N ASN A 275 -23.41 6.14 -15.63
CA ASN A 275 -23.52 7.35 -14.80
C ASN A 275 -23.16 8.61 -15.60
N PHE A 276 -23.75 9.75 -15.23
CA PHE A 276 -23.34 11.07 -15.75
C PHE A 276 -22.04 11.50 -15.09
N ASP A 277 -21.14 12.16 -15.83
CA ASP A 277 -19.86 12.63 -15.31
C ASP A 277 -20.07 13.87 -14.41
N SER A 278 -19.76 13.75 -13.12
CA SER A 278 -20.27 14.64 -12.07
C SER A 278 -19.50 15.96 -11.88
N HIS A 279 -18.66 16.35 -12.84
CA HIS A 279 -17.85 17.58 -12.81
C HIS A 279 -18.66 18.89 -12.96
N GLY A 280 -20.00 18.84 -12.89
CA GLY A 280 -20.88 20.00 -13.03
C GLY A 280 -22.05 20.01 -12.03
N ARG A 281 -22.63 21.19 -11.77
CA ARG A 281 -23.68 21.40 -10.75
C ARG A 281 -25.03 20.70 -11.02
N CYS A 282 -25.20 20.05 -12.17
CA CYS A 282 -26.46 19.42 -12.58
C CYS A 282 -26.36 17.90 -12.50
N LYS A 283 -26.86 17.29 -11.41
CA LYS A 283 -27.04 15.84 -11.33
C LYS A 283 -28.16 15.41 -12.28
N LYS A 284 -27.80 14.78 -13.40
CA LYS A 284 -28.74 14.01 -14.24
C LYS A 284 -28.85 12.58 -13.71
N SER A 285 -30.02 11.96 -13.90
CA SER A 285 -30.21 10.53 -13.62
C SER A 285 -29.27 9.68 -14.49
N PRO A 286 -28.74 8.56 -13.96
CA PRO A 286 -28.00 7.59 -14.76
C PRO A 286 -28.92 6.92 -15.78
N VAL A 287 -28.35 6.46 -16.90
CA VAL A 287 -29.07 5.69 -17.91
C VAL A 287 -28.92 4.21 -17.58
N CYS A 288 -30.01 3.56 -17.20
CA CYS A 288 -30.00 2.18 -16.72
C CYS A 288 -31.00 1.31 -17.48
N GLN A 289 -30.65 0.04 -17.69
CA GLN A 289 -31.57 -1.02 -18.10
C GLN A 289 -31.51 -2.16 -17.08
N SER A 290 -32.65 -2.70 -16.68
CA SER A 290 -32.74 -3.81 -15.73
C SER A 290 -33.73 -4.88 -16.18
N PHE A 291 -33.46 -6.12 -15.76
CA PHE A 291 -34.25 -7.31 -16.05
C PHE A 291 -34.36 -8.17 -14.78
N THR A 292 -35.48 -8.88 -14.64
CA THR A 292 -35.64 -9.96 -13.64
C THR A 292 -36.02 -11.24 -14.37
N LYS A 293 -35.31 -12.34 -14.11
CA LYS A 293 -35.53 -13.66 -14.74
C LYS A 293 -35.24 -14.80 -13.76
N ASP A 294 -35.88 -15.94 -13.95
CA ASP A 294 -35.61 -17.16 -13.19
C ASP A 294 -34.27 -17.82 -13.62
N LEU A 295 -33.61 -18.47 -12.68
CA LEU A 295 -32.29 -19.10 -12.81
C LEU A 295 -32.43 -20.63 -12.64
N ASN A 296 -33.03 -21.30 -13.62
CA ASN A 296 -33.34 -22.73 -13.52
C ASN A 296 -32.16 -23.66 -13.82
N THR A 297 -31.10 -23.14 -14.44
CA THR A 297 -29.92 -23.90 -14.93
C THR A 297 -28.62 -23.44 -14.27
N GLY A 298 -28.69 -22.74 -13.14
CA GLY A 298 -27.54 -22.12 -12.46
C GLY A 298 -26.89 -20.94 -13.18
N CYS A 299 -27.08 -20.78 -14.50
CA CYS A 299 -26.55 -19.68 -15.29
C CYS A 299 -27.62 -19.05 -16.20
N LEU A 300 -27.58 -17.72 -16.31
CA LEU A 300 -28.41 -16.89 -17.18
C LEU A 300 -27.51 -16.02 -18.07
N SER A 301 -27.73 -16.03 -19.39
CA SER A 301 -27.15 -15.05 -20.31
C SER A 301 -28.23 -14.06 -20.77
N GLN A 302 -27.90 -12.76 -20.78
CA GLN A 302 -28.77 -11.69 -21.25
C GLN A 302 -28.00 -10.76 -22.21
N VAL A 303 -28.58 -10.49 -23.38
CA VAL A 303 -28.08 -9.51 -24.36
C VAL A 303 -28.63 -8.13 -24.04
N PHE A 304 -27.80 -7.10 -24.13
CA PHE A 304 -28.15 -5.70 -23.94
C PHE A 304 -27.87 -4.92 -25.23
N SER A 305 -28.74 -3.98 -25.59
CA SER A 305 -28.51 -3.08 -26.73
C SER A 305 -27.74 -1.84 -26.27
N SER A 306 -26.53 -1.65 -26.81
CA SER A 306 -25.64 -0.54 -26.51
C SER A 306 -26.26 0.83 -26.79
N ASN A 307 -27.16 0.90 -27.77
CA ASN A 307 -27.85 2.13 -28.19
C ASN A 307 -28.56 2.83 -27.02
N ILE A 308 -29.07 2.05 -26.05
CA ILE A 308 -29.75 2.58 -24.86
C ILE A 308 -28.80 3.41 -23.99
N PHE A 309 -27.52 3.04 -23.93
CA PHE A 309 -26.51 3.69 -23.09
C PHE A 309 -25.75 4.83 -23.79
N GLU A 310 -26.13 5.18 -25.03
CA GLU A 310 -25.57 6.28 -25.84
C GLU A 310 -24.03 6.28 -25.87
N LEU A 311 -23.37 5.13 -26.07
CA LEU A 311 -21.92 4.92 -25.79
C LEU A 311 -21.01 6.05 -26.32
N ASN A 312 -21.30 6.53 -27.52
CA ASN A 312 -20.60 7.60 -28.23
C ASN A 312 -20.88 9.04 -27.72
N ARG A 313 -21.74 9.26 -26.72
CA ARG A 313 -22.10 10.61 -26.22
C ARG A 313 -21.12 11.14 -25.16
N ILE A 314 -20.75 12.41 -25.27
CA ILE A 314 -19.92 13.14 -24.29
C ILE A 314 -20.75 13.54 -23.06
N GLY A 315 -20.11 13.56 -21.87
CA GLY A 315 -20.71 13.98 -20.60
C GLY A 315 -21.19 12.83 -19.71
N TYR A 316 -21.18 11.60 -20.22
CA TYR A 316 -21.37 10.38 -19.42
C TYR A 316 -20.02 9.71 -19.13
N MET A 317 -19.94 9.00 -17.99
CA MET A 317 -18.76 8.22 -17.62
C MET A 317 -18.41 7.18 -18.70
N ARG A 318 -17.12 6.83 -18.79
CA ARG A 318 -16.59 5.85 -19.76
C ARG A 318 -16.61 4.41 -19.23
N ASN A 319 -17.64 4.07 -18.47
CA ASN A 319 -17.89 2.70 -18.02
C ASN A 319 -19.39 2.42 -17.85
N LEU A 320 -19.76 1.15 -17.98
CA LEU A 320 -21.06 0.62 -17.59
C LEU A 320 -20.88 -0.18 -16.29
N GLY A 321 -21.56 0.23 -15.23
CA GLY A 321 -21.66 -0.55 -14.00
C GLY A 321 -22.70 -1.64 -14.15
N VAL A 322 -22.26 -2.90 -14.11
CA VAL A 322 -23.11 -4.10 -14.07
C VAL A 322 -23.31 -4.48 -12.61
N LYS A 323 -24.57 -4.74 -12.21
CA LYS A 323 -24.93 -5.28 -10.90
C LYS A 323 -25.90 -6.45 -11.09
N ALA A 324 -25.52 -7.63 -10.64
CA ALA A 324 -26.39 -8.80 -10.57
C ALA A 324 -26.72 -9.11 -9.11
N ILE A 325 -27.99 -9.36 -8.81
CA ILE A 325 -28.46 -9.85 -7.52
C ILE A 325 -29.13 -11.20 -7.76
N VAL A 326 -28.58 -12.28 -7.20
CA VAL A 326 -29.15 -13.62 -7.28
C VAL A 326 -29.88 -13.92 -5.97
N THR A 327 -31.19 -14.03 -6.04
CA THR A 327 -32.08 -14.48 -4.96
C THR A 327 -32.26 -15.99 -5.05
N GLU A 328 -31.83 -16.72 -4.04
CA GLU A 328 -31.99 -18.17 -3.95
C GLU A 328 -33.46 -18.58 -3.70
N LYS A 329 -33.92 -19.61 -4.42
CA LYS A 329 -35.27 -20.19 -4.28
C LYS A 329 -35.42 -20.90 -2.94
N GLY A 330 -36.57 -20.72 -2.27
CA GLY A 330 -36.84 -21.31 -0.95
C GLY A 330 -36.26 -20.48 0.21
N THR A 331 -34.94 -20.26 0.25
CA THR A 331 -34.29 -19.49 1.33
C THR A 331 -34.59 -17.99 1.26
N GLY A 332 -34.71 -17.43 0.05
CA GLY A 332 -34.82 -15.99 -0.19
C GLY A 332 -33.50 -15.24 -0.05
N LEU A 333 -32.37 -15.92 0.20
CA LEU A 333 -31.06 -15.32 0.42
C LEU A 333 -30.57 -14.63 -0.87
N GLN A 334 -30.05 -13.40 -0.74
CA GLN A 334 -29.62 -12.59 -1.89
C GLN A 334 -28.13 -12.32 -1.84
N LEU A 335 -27.40 -12.70 -2.89
CA LEU A 335 -26.01 -12.31 -3.08
C LEU A 335 -25.87 -11.39 -4.28
N THR A 336 -25.03 -10.35 -4.12
CA THR A 336 -24.81 -9.31 -5.11
C THR A 336 -23.40 -9.42 -5.67
N ALA A 337 -23.28 -9.47 -7.00
CA ALA A 337 -22.02 -9.36 -7.71
C ALA A 337 -22.02 -8.13 -8.63
N THR A 338 -20.86 -7.52 -8.80
CA THR A 338 -20.67 -6.33 -9.65
C THR A 338 -19.53 -6.53 -10.62
N HIS A 339 -19.62 -5.87 -11.77
CA HIS A 339 -18.58 -5.85 -12.80
C HIS A 339 -18.61 -4.47 -13.51
N SER A 340 -17.48 -4.03 -14.08
CA SER A 340 -17.36 -2.70 -14.69
C SER A 340 -16.80 -2.79 -16.10
N ILE A 341 -17.68 -2.71 -17.09
CA ILE A 341 -17.33 -2.72 -18.50
C ILE A 341 -16.77 -1.34 -18.87
N SER A 342 -15.56 -1.26 -19.43
CA SER A 342 -14.98 0.01 -19.88
C SER A 342 -15.52 0.43 -21.27
N ILE A 343 -15.61 1.74 -21.55
CA ILE A 343 -16.05 2.27 -22.86
C ILE A 343 -14.86 2.96 -23.55
N THR A 344 -14.37 2.35 -24.62
CA THR A 344 -13.24 2.85 -25.42
C THR A 344 -13.71 3.48 -26.73
N ARG A 345 -12.94 4.47 -27.22
CA ARG A 345 -13.03 4.96 -28.60
C ARG A 345 -11.97 4.35 -29.52
N VAL A 346 -10.96 3.70 -28.94
CA VAL A 346 -9.87 3.06 -29.67
C VAL A 346 -10.41 1.75 -30.23
N MET A 347 -10.37 1.60 -31.55
CA MET A 347 -10.87 0.41 -32.24
C MET A 347 -9.79 -0.67 -32.28
N SER A 348 -8.59 -0.33 -32.77
CA SER A 348 -7.41 -1.20 -32.71
C SER A 348 -6.25 -0.46 -32.04
N SER A 349 -5.46 -1.16 -31.23
CA SER A 349 -4.24 -0.65 -30.64
C SER A 349 -3.01 -1.20 -31.37
N ILE A 350 -2.16 -0.29 -31.88
CA ILE A 350 -0.85 -0.62 -32.43
C ILE A 350 0.22 -0.15 -31.46
N ARG A 351 1.25 -0.97 -31.22
CA ARG A 351 2.34 -0.67 -30.26
C ARG A 351 3.65 -1.34 -30.64
N PHE A 352 4.76 -0.74 -30.23
CA PHE A 352 6.08 -1.36 -30.33
C PHE A 352 6.30 -2.28 -29.11
N GLU A 353 6.62 -3.55 -29.35
CA GLU A 353 7.06 -4.52 -28.35
C GLU A 353 8.50 -4.97 -28.69
N ASN A 354 9.22 -5.51 -27.69
CA ASN A 354 10.51 -6.17 -27.88
C ASN A 354 11.58 -5.34 -28.63
N VAL A 355 11.64 -4.04 -28.28
CA VAL A 355 12.49 -3.00 -28.87
C VAL A 355 13.65 -2.60 -27.95
N ASP A 356 14.85 -2.39 -28.52
CA ASP A 356 15.99 -1.83 -27.80
C ASP A 356 15.78 -0.34 -27.50
N ARG A 357 16.14 0.13 -26.30
CA ARG A 357 15.98 1.54 -25.90
C ARG A 357 16.85 2.53 -26.70
N HIS A 358 17.95 2.06 -27.28
CA HIS A 358 18.96 2.87 -27.95
C HIS A 358 19.49 2.12 -29.17
N TYR A 359 19.79 2.80 -30.27
CA TYR A 359 20.36 2.15 -31.47
C TYR A 359 21.88 2.31 -31.55
N ARG A 360 22.55 1.35 -32.19
CA ARG A 360 24.02 1.32 -32.37
C ARG A 360 24.33 1.39 -33.86
N ARG A 361 25.27 2.24 -34.27
CA ARG A 361 25.60 2.41 -35.69
C ARG A 361 26.35 1.18 -36.20
N GLY A 362 25.86 0.59 -37.29
CA GLY A 362 26.45 -0.62 -37.90
C GLY A 362 25.95 -1.94 -37.32
N ILE A 363 25.16 -1.92 -36.24
CA ILE A 363 24.34 -3.05 -35.81
C ILE A 363 22.89 -2.73 -36.21
N PRO A 364 22.21 -3.56 -37.03
CA PRO A 364 20.82 -3.29 -37.39
C PRO A 364 19.94 -3.17 -36.14
N TYR A 365 18.99 -2.24 -36.19
CA TYR A 365 18.03 -2.05 -35.11
C TYR A 365 16.81 -2.93 -35.36
N PHE A 366 16.43 -3.74 -34.36
CA PHE A 366 15.34 -4.71 -34.46
C PHE A 366 14.21 -4.36 -33.49
N GLY A 367 12.99 -4.75 -33.84
CA GLY A 367 11.84 -4.67 -32.95
C GLY A 367 10.63 -5.40 -33.52
N GLN A 368 9.56 -5.43 -32.73
CA GLN A 368 8.27 -5.99 -33.13
C GLN A 368 7.20 -4.90 -33.04
N ILE A 369 6.32 -4.84 -34.04
CA ILE A 369 5.10 -4.04 -33.99
C ILE A 369 3.96 -5.00 -33.75
N LYS A 370 3.16 -4.77 -32.70
CA LYS A 370 1.99 -5.57 -32.41
C LYS A 370 0.72 -4.77 -32.65
N LEU A 371 -0.20 -5.36 -33.41
CA LEU A 371 -1.53 -4.85 -33.70
C LEU A 371 -2.57 -5.76 -33.06
N VAL A 372 -3.38 -5.19 -32.17
CA VAL A 372 -4.49 -5.86 -31.51
C VAL A 372 -5.79 -5.10 -31.69
N ASP A 373 -6.89 -5.83 -31.66
CA ASP A 373 -8.25 -5.29 -31.61
C ASP A 373 -8.59 -4.77 -30.20
N LYS A 374 -9.80 -4.22 -30.04
CA LYS A 374 -10.35 -3.72 -28.76
C LYS A 374 -10.14 -4.67 -27.56
N ASP A 375 -10.26 -5.97 -27.78
CA ASP A 375 -10.23 -7.01 -26.74
C ASP A 375 -8.82 -7.60 -26.51
N ASN A 376 -7.76 -6.91 -26.99
CA ASN A 376 -6.37 -7.40 -27.08
C ASN A 376 -6.18 -8.67 -27.94
N SER A 377 -7.20 -9.11 -28.68
CA SER A 377 -7.10 -10.16 -29.70
C SER A 377 -6.16 -9.74 -30.84
N PRO A 378 -5.34 -10.66 -31.39
CA PRO A 378 -4.42 -10.35 -32.47
C PRO A 378 -5.14 -10.06 -33.79
N ILE A 379 -4.67 -9.07 -34.54
CA ILE A 379 -5.14 -8.80 -35.91
C ILE A 379 -4.08 -9.28 -36.90
N SER A 380 -4.31 -10.43 -37.53
CA SER A 380 -3.38 -11.06 -38.48
C SER A 380 -3.63 -10.65 -39.94
N SER A 381 -2.65 -10.87 -40.82
CA SER A 381 -2.70 -10.61 -42.26
C SER A 381 -2.98 -9.16 -42.68
N GLU A 382 -2.79 -8.18 -41.78
CA GLU A 382 -3.06 -6.76 -42.04
C GLU A 382 -1.76 -5.96 -42.24
N VAL A 383 -1.83 -4.90 -43.06
CA VAL A 383 -0.64 -4.15 -43.50
C VAL A 383 -0.39 -2.91 -42.63
N ILE A 384 0.82 -2.82 -42.08
CA ILE A 384 1.30 -1.73 -41.24
C ILE A 384 2.38 -0.95 -41.99
N GLN A 385 2.30 0.39 -41.97
CA GLN A 385 3.31 1.29 -42.50
C GLN A 385 4.27 1.75 -41.41
N LEU A 386 5.58 1.53 -41.59
CA LEU A 386 6.62 2.00 -40.67
C LEU A 386 7.35 3.22 -41.24
N PHE A 387 7.25 4.34 -40.54
CA PHE A 387 7.95 5.58 -40.84
C PHE A 387 9.17 5.73 -39.93
N VAL A 388 10.30 6.14 -40.50
CA VAL A 388 11.53 6.51 -39.78
C VAL A 388 11.83 7.98 -40.08
N ASN A 389 11.92 8.82 -39.06
CA ASN A 389 12.10 10.28 -39.20
C ASN A 389 11.12 10.89 -40.23
N ASN A 390 9.83 10.56 -40.06
CA ASN A 390 8.68 10.94 -40.89
C ASN A 390 8.72 10.49 -42.37
N LYS A 391 9.64 9.59 -42.76
CA LYS A 391 9.67 8.97 -44.10
C LYS A 391 9.15 7.55 -44.03
N ASN A 392 8.12 7.22 -44.81
CA ASN A 392 7.70 5.81 -44.95
C ASN A 392 8.88 5.01 -45.51
N THR A 393 9.28 3.97 -44.77
CA THR A 393 10.50 3.19 -45.01
C THR A 393 10.16 1.78 -45.50
N ALA A 394 9.13 1.16 -44.92
CA ALA A 394 8.66 -0.16 -45.31
C ALA A 394 7.22 -0.41 -44.86
N ASN A 395 6.52 -1.27 -45.59
CA ASN A 395 5.24 -1.84 -45.19
C ASN A 395 5.48 -3.28 -44.71
N PHE A 396 4.93 -3.66 -43.57
CA PHE A 396 5.00 -5.01 -43.01
C PHE A 396 3.59 -5.61 -42.90
N THR A 397 3.47 -6.94 -42.88
CA THR A 397 2.20 -7.65 -42.68
C THR A 397 2.24 -8.42 -41.37
N THR A 398 1.14 -8.44 -40.61
CA THR A 398 1.07 -9.14 -39.31
C THR A 398 0.92 -10.65 -39.43
N ASP A 399 1.57 -11.39 -38.54
CA ASP A 399 1.40 -12.83 -38.35
C ASP A 399 0.11 -13.20 -37.59
N ASP A 400 -0.11 -14.49 -37.35
CA ASP A 400 -1.27 -15.01 -36.58
C ASP A 400 -1.34 -14.49 -35.13
N ASN A 401 -0.25 -13.96 -34.58
CA ASN A 401 -0.17 -13.34 -33.25
C ASN A 401 -0.36 -11.81 -33.31
N GLY A 402 -0.66 -11.24 -34.48
CA GLY A 402 -0.80 -9.81 -34.69
C GLY A 402 0.55 -9.07 -34.70
N ILE A 403 1.66 -9.78 -34.88
CA ILE A 403 3.03 -9.26 -34.78
C ILE A 403 3.63 -9.09 -36.19
N ALA A 404 4.27 -7.95 -36.42
CA ALA A 404 5.11 -7.66 -37.56
C ALA A 404 6.54 -7.36 -37.08
N GLU A 405 7.50 -8.22 -37.41
CA GLU A 405 8.92 -7.99 -37.10
C GLU A 405 9.53 -7.01 -38.10
N PHE A 406 10.40 -6.12 -37.61
CA PHE A 406 11.13 -5.17 -38.45
C PHE A 406 12.62 -5.11 -38.12
N SER A 407 13.43 -4.79 -39.13
CA SER A 407 14.85 -4.50 -39.00
C SER A 407 15.22 -3.26 -39.81
N ILE A 408 16.05 -2.39 -39.23
CA ILE A 408 16.47 -1.12 -39.81
C ILE A 408 18.00 -1.11 -39.91
N ASP A 409 18.53 -0.92 -41.13
CA ASP A 409 19.97 -0.73 -41.35
C ASP A 409 20.44 0.63 -40.80
N THR A 410 21.21 0.57 -39.71
CA THR A 410 21.77 1.74 -39.02
C THR A 410 23.12 2.20 -39.58
N SER A 411 23.74 1.46 -40.51
CA SER A 411 25.14 1.68 -40.95
C SER A 411 25.41 3.10 -41.47
N LYS A 412 24.42 3.67 -42.17
CA LYS A 412 24.43 5.00 -42.80
C LYS A 412 23.75 6.09 -41.95
N MET A 413 23.24 5.76 -40.76
CA MET A 413 22.55 6.72 -39.90
C MET A 413 23.54 7.49 -39.02
N PHE A 414 23.39 8.81 -38.97
CA PHE A 414 24.27 9.73 -38.23
C PHE A 414 23.52 10.61 -37.22
N ASP A 415 22.20 10.55 -37.23
CA ASP A 415 21.30 11.31 -36.36
C ASP A 415 21.64 11.10 -34.87
N PRO A 416 21.30 12.06 -33.98
CA PRO A 416 21.41 11.87 -32.53
C PRO A 416 20.30 10.94 -32.01
N GLU A 417 19.17 10.89 -32.71
CA GLU A 417 17.94 10.19 -32.33
C GLU A 417 17.15 9.83 -33.59
N ILE A 418 16.50 8.66 -33.59
CA ILE A 418 15.53 8.27 -34.63
C ILE A 418 14.13 8.18 -34.02
N SER A 419 13.16 8.71 -34.75
CA SER A 419 11.73 8.62 -34.44
C SER A 419 11.11 7.55 -35.33
N LEU A 420 10.49 6.55 -34.70
CA LEU A 420 9.67 5.55 -35.36
C LEU A 420 8.21 5.90 -35.17
N LYS A 421 7.43 5.80 -36.26
CA LYS A 421 5.97 5.85 -36.22
C LYS A 421 5.42 4.64 -36.97
N ALA A 422 4.51 3.89 -36.36
CA ALA A 422 3.76 2.84 -37.03
C ALA A 422 2.28 3.21 -37.18
N THR A 423 1.76 3.10 -38.40
CA THR A 423 0.39 3.44 -38.78
C THR A 423 -0.28 2.24 -39.43
N TYR A 424 -1.54 1.97 -39.06
CA TYR A 424 -2.37 0.92 -39.64
C TYR A 424 -3.55 1.50 -40.43
N LYS A 425 -4.46 2.22 -39.76
CA LYS A 425 -5.60 2.92 -40.37
C LYS A 425 -5.61 4.38 -39.92
N THR A 426 -5.91 5.29 -40.85
CA THR A 426 -6.14 6.71 -40.55
C THR A 426 -7.57 6.90 -40.03
N SER A 427 -7.76 7.81 -39.07
CA SER A 427 -9.09 8.20 -38.59
C SER A 427 -9.55 9.47 -39.29
N ASP A 428 -10.76 9.48 -39.86
CA ASP A 428 -11.32 10.66 -40.51
C ASP A 428 -11.69 11.74 -39.48
N GLN A 429 -10.96 12.87 -39.48
CA GLN A 429 -11.11 13.95 -38.50
C GLN A 429 -12.26 14.91 -38.85
N CYS A 430 -13.50 14.42 -38.79
CA CYS A 430 -14.71 15.20 -39.02
C CYS A 430 -15.43 15.53 -37.71
N HIS A 431 -14.78 16.32 -36.84
CA HIS A 431 -15.23 16.62 -35.48
C HIS A 431 -16.68 17.10 -35.38
N SER A 432 -17.51 16.25 -34.78
CA SER A 432 -18.91 16.48 -34.46
C SER A 432 -19.06 16.86 -32.99
N GLU A 433 -19.48 18.10 -32.70
CA GLU A 433 -19.62 18.57 -31.32
C GLU A 433 -20.60 17.71 -30.52
N GLY A 434 -20.12 17.16 -29.39
CA GLY A 434 -20.92 16.35 -28.46
C GLY A 434 -20.78 14.83 -28.60
N TRP A 435 -20.12 14.33 -29.65
CA TRP A 435 -19.93 12.90 -29.90
C TRP A 435 -18.46 12.45 -29.82
N ILE A 436 -18.26 11.15 -29.63
CA ILE A 436 -16.97 10.48 -29.51
C ILE A 436 -16.76 9.64 -30.77
N GLU A 437 -15.94 10.15 -31.69
CA GLU A 437 -15.57 9.45 -32.92
C GLU A 437 -14.65 8.23 -32.66
N PRO A 438 -14.77 7.17 -33.49
CA PRO A 438 -13.80 6.07 -33.57
C PRO A 438 -12.36 6.56 -33.76
N SER A 439 -11.40 5.87 -33.15
CA SER A 439 -10.00 6.24 -33.19
C SER A 439 -9.10 5.04 -33.47
N TYR A 440 -8.22 5.22 -34.45
CA TYR A 440 -7.11 4.34 -34.79
C TYR A 440 -5.82 5.11 -34.43
N PRO A 441 -5.33 5.02 -33.19
CA PRO A 441 -4.12 5.73 -32.77
C PRO A 441 -2.87 5.15 -33.44
N ASP A 442 -1.91 6.03 -33.74
CA ASP A 442 -0.58 5.64 -34.20
C ASP A 442 0.34 5.26 -33.04
N ALA A 443 1.27 4.32 -33.26
CA ALA A 443 2.36 4.07 -32.33
C ALA A 443 3.52 5.02 -32.63
N PHE A 444 4.12 5.59 -31.59
CA PHE A 444 5.33 6.41 -31.68
C PHE A 444 6.40 5.89 -30.70
N LEU A 445 7.65 5.89 -31.13
CA LEU A 445 8.82 5.54 -30.31
C LEU A 445 10.00 6.42 -30.73
N SER A 446 10.73 6.99 -29.75
CA SER A 446 11.89 7.83 -29.98
C SER A 446 13.13 7.17 -29.37
N ILE A 447 14.19 7.01 -30.16
CA ILE A 447 15.32 6.13 -29.86
C ILE A 447 16.64 6.91 -30.05
N PRO A 448 17.32 7.31 -28.97
CA PRO A 448 18.62 7.96 -29.08
C PRO A 448 19.69 6.99 -29.60
N ARG A 449 20.69 7.53 -30.30
CA ARG A 449 21.88 6.79 -30.72
C ARG A 449 22.80 6.57 -29.53
N PHE A 450 23.31 5.35 -29.34
CA PHE A 450 24.30 5.05 -28.31
C PHE A 450 25.65 5.73 -28.61
N TYR A 451 26.30 6.28 -27.59
CA TYR A 451 27.57 6.99 -27.72
C TYR A 451 28.79 6.06 -27.59
N SER A 452 29.76 6.19 -28.50
CA SER A 452 31.10 5.62 -28.40
C SER A 452 32.13 6.59 -28.97
N TRP A 453 33.34 6.59 -28.40
CA TRP A 453 34.50 7.33 -28.87
C TRP A 453 35.17 6.68 -30.09
N THR A 454 35.30 5.35 -30.10
CA THR A 454 35.98 4.58 -31.16
C THR A 454 35.05 4.15 -32.27
N SER A 455 33.73 4.26 -32.08
CA SER A 455 32.67 3.61 -32.87
C SER A 455 32.66 2.07 -32.77
N SER A 456 33.24 1.52 -31.71
CA SER A 456 33.10 0.10 -31.34
C SER A 456 31.87 -0.09 -30.46
N PHE A 457 31.10 -1.15 -30.68
CA PHE A 457 29.89 -1.45 -29.89
C PHE A 457 29.78 -2.94 -29.55
N VAL A 458 29.19 -3.23 -28.39
CA VAL A 458 28.68 -4.54 -27.99
C VAL A 458 27.15 -4.45 -27.93
N ARG A 459 26.45 -5.55 -28.26
CA ARG A 459 25.00 -5.70 -28.04
C ARG A 459 24.70 -7.10 -27.50
N ILE A 460 24.13 -7.19 -26.31
CA ILE A 460 23.59 -8.44 -25.76
C ILE A 460 22.21 -8.67 -26.40
N GLU A 461 21.90 -9.89 -26.80
CA GLU A 461 20.57 -10.23 -27.29
C GLU A 461 19.56 -10.28 -26.13
N PRO A 462 18.49 -9.46 -26.13
CA PRO A 462 17.50 -9.43 -25.06
C PRO A 462 16.58 -10.65 -25.09
N LEU A 463 16.21 -11.14 -23.90
CA LEU A 463 15.23 -12.21 -23.73
C LEU A 463 13.99 -11.65 -23.04
N TRP A 464 12.87 -11.69 -23.78
CA TRP A 464 11.59 -11.07 -23.41
C TRP A 464 10.63 -11.98 -22.63
N LYS A 465 11.09 -13.19 -22.27
CA LYS A 465 10.36 -14.16 -21.43
C LYS A 465 11.19 -14.48 -20.19
N ASP A 466 10.52 -14.68 -19.07
CA ASP A 466 11.11 -15.05 -17.79
C ASP A 466 11.99 -16.30 -17.90
N LEU A 467 13.12 -16.27 -17.21
CA LEU A 467 14.05 -17.39 -17.09
C LEU A 467 13.64 -18.29 -15.93
N ASN A 468 13.32 -19.55 -16.23
CA ASN A 468 12.92 -20.54 -15.22
C ASN A 468 14.13 -21.01 -14.39
N CYS A 469 13.93 -21.27 -13.10
CA CYS A 469 15.02 -21.66 -12.22
C CYS A 469 15.55 -23.08 -12.50
N GLY A 470 16.87 -23.23 -12.49
CA GLY A 470 17.56 -24.45 -12.90
C GLY A 470 17.73 -24.60 -14.42
N GLN A 471 17.13 -23.73 -15.23
CA GLN A 471 17.30 -23.74 -16.68
C GLN A 471 18.74 -23.36 -17.07
N LYS A 472 19.24 -23.99 -18.14
CA LYS A 472 20.46 -23.55 -18.85
C LYS A 472 20.04 -22.80 -20.10
N ARG A 473 20.61 -21.62 -20.33
CA ARG A 473 20.31 -20.75 -21.47
C ARG A 473 21.62 -20.21 -22.07
N MET A 474 21.73 -20.23 -23.39
CA MET A 474 22.80 -19.51 -24.09
C MET A 474 22.32 -18.09 -24.38
N ILE A 475 23.12 -17.09 -24.07
CA ILE A 475 22.86 -15.68 -24.36
C ILE A 475 23.77 -15.24 -25.51
N THR A 476 23.21 -14.83 -26.64
CA THR A 476 23.98 -14.32 -27.78
C THR A 476 24.49 -12.90 -27.48
N VAL A 477 25.70 -12.60 -27.91
CA VAL A 477 26.29 -11.26 -27.86
C VAL A 477 26.88 -10.94 -29.22
N HIS A 478 26.46 -9.82 -29.81
CA HIS A 478 27.02 -9.24 -31.02
C HIS A 478 28.10 -8.22 -30.67
N TYR A 479 29.10 -8.09 -31.53
CA TYR A 479 30.10 -7.02 -31.45
C TYR A 479 30.40 -6.44 -32.83
N ILE A 480 30.83 -5.18 -32.85
CA ILE A 480 31.43 -4.49 -33.99
C ILE A 480 32.58 -3.62 -33.47
N LEU A 481 33.73 -3.66 -34.15
CA LEU A 481 34.99 -3.12 -33.62
C LEU A 481 35.68 -2.24 -34.66
N ASN A 482 36.13 -1.05 -34.26
CA ASN A 482 37.02 -0.27 -35.10
C ASN A 482 38.45 -0.81 -35.00
N THR A 483 39.01 -1.24 -36.13
CA THR A 483 40.34 -1.85 -36.22
C THR A 483 41.52 -0.88 -36.04
N ASP A 484 41.30 0.44 -36.03
CA ASP A 484 42.38 1.45 -36.00
C ASP A 484 43.40 1.24 -34.86
N GLY A 485 42.92 0.80 -33.69
CA GLY A 485 43.73 0.53 -32.48
C GLY A 485 44.22 -0.92 -32.32
N TYR A 486 43.77 -1.89 -33.13
CA TYR A 486 44.00 -3.34 -32.92
C TYR A 486 45.08 -3.96 -33.83
N LYS A 487 46.06 -3.16 -34.28
CA LYS A 487 47.07 -3.58 -35.28
C LYS A 487 47.95 -4.73 -34.78
N GLY A 488 47.62 -5.95 -35.20
CA GLY A 488 48.33 -7.19 -34.85
C GLY A 488 47.68 -8.03 -33.74
N ILE A 489 46.49 -7.66 -33.24
CA ILE A 489 45.78 -8.39 -32.18
C ILE A 489 44.67 -9.26 -32.80
N ASN A 490 44.87 -10.58 -32.80
CA ASN A 490 43.91 -11.53 -33.39
C ASN A 490 42.82 -12.02 -32.41
N THR A 491 42.98 -11.77 -31.11
CA THR A 491 42.08 -12.28 -30.05
C THR A 491 41.75 -11.20 -29.03
N ILE A 492 40.47 -11.04 -28.71
CA ILE A 492 39.97 -10.12 -27.68
C ILE A 492 39.26 -10.91 -26.57
N ASN A 493 39.46 -10.48 -25.33
CA ASN A 493 38.72 -10.98 -24.18
C ASN A 493 37.48 -10.09 -23.93
N PHE A 494 36.30 -10.70 -23.90
CA PHE A 494 35.07 -10.11 -23.39
C PHE A 494 34.81 -10.62 -21.98
N TYR A 495 34.41 -9.72 -21.08
CA TYR A 495 34.16 -10.00 -19.67
C TYR A 495 32.69 -9.80 -19.37
N TYR A 496 32.10 -10.67 -18.57
CA TYR A 496 30.69 -10.57 -18.19
C TYR A 496 30.50 -10.59 -16.67
N VAL A 497 29.56 -9.78 -16.20
CA VAL A 497 29.22 -9.62 -14.78
C VAL A 497 27.71 -9.56 -14.64
N GLY A 498 27.14 -10.42 -13.79
CA GLY A 498 25.71 -10.46 -13.48
C GLY A 498 25.44 -10.03 -12.05
N MET A 499 24.48 -9.11 -11.87
CA MET A 499 24.00 -8.67 -10.56
C MET A 499 22.53 -9.02 -10.31
N ALA A 500 22.21 -9.38 -9.07
CA ALA A 500 20.86 -9.51 -8.55
C ALA A 500 20.83 -9.07 -7.07
N LYS A 501 19.70 -8.50 -6.62
CA LYS A 501 19.47 -8.09 -5.21
C LYS A 501 20.62 -7.24 -4.59
N GLY A 502 21.24 -6.38 -5.38
CA GLY A 502 22.36 -5.51 -4.98
C GLY A 502 23.74 -6.19 -4.87
N LYS A 503 23.88 -7.47 -5.25
CA LYS A 503 25.14 -8.23 -5.18
C LYS A 503 25.59 -8.71 -6.56
N ILE A 504 26.89 -8.88 -6.75
CA ILE A 504 27.47 -9.64 -7.87
C ILE A 504 27.18 -11.12 -7.59
N VAL A 505 26.56 -11.80 -8.57
CA VAL A 505 26.15 -13.23 -8.47
C VAL A 505 26.73 -14.10 -9.58
N LEU A 506 27.32 -13.50 -10.60
CA LEU A 506 27.91 -14.17 -11.76
C LEU A 506 29.08 -13.34 -12.30
N THR A 507 30.19 -13.99 -12.64
CA THR A 507 31.32 -13.38 -13.36
C THR A 507 31.92 -14.37 -14.36
N GLY A 508 32.66 -13.88 -15.36
CA GLY A 508 33.47 -14.72 -16.24
C GLY A 508 34.07 -13.99 -17.44
N GLU A 509 34.77 -14.74 -18.28
CA GLU A 509 35.54 -14.28 -19.43
C GLU A 509 35.30 -15.18 -20.65
N ILE A 510 35.24 -14.60 -21.84
CA ILE A 510 35.18 -15.32 -23.12
C ILE A 510 36.24 -14.73 -24.06
N LYS A 511 37.11 -15.59 -24.60
CA LYS A 511 38.11 -15.22 -25.60
C LYS A 511 37.53 -15.41 -27.00
N VAL A 512 37.59 -14.38 -27.83
CA VAL A 512 37.02 -14.36 -29.18
C VAL A 512 38.11 -14.02 -30.19
N THR A 513 38.22 -14.82 -31.25
CA THR A 513 39.12 -14.56 -32.38
C THR A 513 38.42 -13.63 -33.37
N ILE A 514 39.07 -12.52 -33.75
CA ILE A 514 38.52 -11.54 -34.69
C ILE A 514 38.68 -12.08 -36.12
N GLN A 515 37.62 -11.96 -36.94
CA GLN A 515 37.66 -12.25 -38.38
C GLN A 515 37.71 -10.96 -39.21
N ALA A 516 37.97 -11.09 -40.51
CA ALA A 516 38.22 -9.93 -41.40
C ALA A 516 37.04 -8.95 -41.50
N ASP A 517 35.81 -9.41 -41.28
CA ASP A 517 34.57 -8.63 -41.53
C ASP A 517 34.15 -7.68 -40.39
N GLN A 518 35.04 -7.46 -39.40
CA GLN A 518 34.97 -6.40 -38.36
C GLN A 518 33.76 -6.44 -37.40
N ASN A 519 32.83 -7.36 -37.58
CA ASN A 519 31.73 -7.69 -36.69
C ASN A 519 31.71 -9.20 -36.39
N GLY A 520 30.87 -9.61 -35.43
CA GLY A 520 30.68 -11.03 -35.13
C GLY A 520 29.79 -11.29 -33.93
N THR A 521 29.71 -12.57 -33.54
CA THR A 521 28.87 -13.05 -32.42
C THR A 521 29.57 -14.10 -31.58
N PHE A 522 29.28 -14.12 -30.28
CA PHE A 522 29.62 -15.21 -29.36
C PHE A 522 28.44 -15.51 -28.42
N THR A 523 28.56 -16.57 -27.60
CA THR A 523 27.48 -16.98 -26.66
C THR A 523 27.99 -17.17 -25.24
N ILE A 524 27.25 -16.65 -24.26
CA ILE A 524 27.52 -16.84 -22.82
C ILE A 524 26.61 -17.96 -22.28
N PRO A 525 27.15 -19.01 -21.64
CA PRO A 525 26.35 -20.03 -20.98
C PRO A 525 25.86 -19.56 -19.61
N LEU A 526 24.56 -19.31 -19.47
CA LEU A 526 23.90 -18.93 -18.22
C LEU A 526 23.20 -20.13 -17.57
N VAL A 527 23.40 -20.32 -16.26
CA VAL A 527 22.67 -21.30 -15.44
C VAL A 527 21.84 -20.55 -14.41
N VAL A 528 20.53 -20.63 -14.52
CA VAL A 528 19.58 -19.83 -13.74
C VAL A 528 19.42 -20.42 -12.33
N SER A 529 19.44 -19.58 -11.29
CA SER A 529 19.35 -19.99 -9.88
C SER A 529 18.52 -19.02 -9.04
N GLU A 530 18.11 -19.43 -7.84
CA GLU A 530 17.31 -18.64 -6.90
C GLU A 530 17.92 -17.29 -6.54
N LYS A 531 19.26 -17.21 -6.60
CA LYS A 531 20.05 -16.00 -6.34
C LYS A 531 19.85 -14.92 -7.40
N MET A 532 19.37 -15.30 -8.59
CA MET A 532 19.11 -14.42 -9.73
C MET A 532 17.68 -13.87 -9.74
N ALA A 533 16.78 -14.39 -8.90
CA ALA A 533 15.41 -13.92 -8.78
C ALA A 533 15.31 -12.62 -7.95
N PRO A 534 14.42 -11.66 -8.29
CA PRO A 534 13.41 -11.73 -9.37
C PRO A 534 13.92 -11.27 -10.75
N ALA A 535 15.14 -10.75 -10.84
CA ALA A 535 15.77 -10.36 -12.10
C ALA A 535 17.30 -10.28 -11.96
N ILE A 536 18.00 -10.64 -13.03
CA ILE A 536 19.46 -10.48 -13.15
C ILE A 536 19.79 -9.41 -14.19
N ARG A 537 20.60 -8.42 -13.81
CA ARG A 537 21.20 -7.45 -14.75
C ARG A 537 22.56 -8.01 -15.18
N LEU A 538 22.69 -8.40 -16.44
CA LEU A 538 23.95 -8.81 -17.06
C LEU A 538 24.61 -7.58 -17.71
N LEU A 539 25.92 -7.43 -17.54
CA LEU A 539 26.78 -6.52 -18.29
C LEU A 539 27.82 -7.36 -19.02
N VAL A 540 28.10 -7.00 -20.27
CA VAL A 540 29.22 -7.56 -21.04
C VAL A 540 30.07 -6.39 -21.51
N TYR A 541 31.38 -6.43 -21.23
CA TYR A 541 32.32 -5.36 -21.55
C TYR A 541 33.65 -5.87 -22.12
N MET A 542 34.35 -4.98 -22.80
CA MET A 542 35.75 -5.13 -23.18
C MET A 542 36.50 -3.79 -23.00
N LEU A 543 37.82 -3.85 -22.97
CA LEU A 543 38.71 -2.68 -22.89
C LEU A 543 39.35 -2.43 -24.27
N HIS A 544 39.13 -1.24 -24.83
CA HIS A 544 39.72 -0.80 -26.09
C HIS A 544 41.12 -0.19 -25.84
N PRO A 545 42.13 -0.44 -26.70
CA PRO A 545 43.48 0.12 -26.57
C PRO A 545 43.53 1.65 -26.44
N ASP A 546 42.66 2.38 -27.16
CA ASP A 546 42.48 3.84 -27.05
C ASP A 546 41.81 4.33 -25.75
N LYS A 547 41.82 3.47 -24.71
CA LYS A 547 41.25 3.71 -23.38
C LYS A 547 39.76 4.04 -23.41
N GLU A 548 38.97 3.23 -24.10
CA GLU A 548 37.50 3.22 -23.99
C GLU A 548 37.04 1.91 -23.34
N LEU A 549 36.07 1.98 -22.43
CA LEU A 549 35.32 0.81 -21.98
C LEU A 549 34.12 0.64 -22.92
N VAL A 550 34.08 -0.42 -23.70
CA VAL A 550 32.97 -0.71 -24.62
C VAL A 550 32.10 -1.79 -23.99
N ALA A 551 30.81 -1.51 -23.77
CA ALA A 551 29.93 -2.42 -23.04
C ALA A 551 28.45 -2.33 -23.45
N ASP A 552 27.68 -3.33 -23.02
CA ASP A 552 26.21 -3.32 -23.02
C ASP A 552 25.67 -3.98 -21.74
N SER A 553 24.44 -3.63 -21.34
CA SER A 553 23.76 -4.26 -20.20
C SER A 553 22.26 -4.49 -20.43
N VAL A 554 21.79 -5.68 -20.06
CA VAL A 554 20.40 -6.15 -20.20
C VAL A 554 19.90 -6.73 -18.88
N ARG A 555 18.63 -6.42 -18.53
CA ARG A 555 17.91 -6.97 -17.37
C ARG A 555 17.06 -8.15 -17.83
N PHE A 556 17.43 -9.37 -17.46
CA PHE A 556 16.60 -10.56 -17.69
C PHE A 556 15.67 -10.78 -16.49
N PRO A 557 14.34 -10.92 -16.69
CA PRO A 557 13.43 -11.35 -15.64
C PRO A 557 13.67 -12.84 -15.31
N VAL A 558 13.47 -13.21 -14.04
CA VAL A 558 13.74 -14.55 -13.52
C VAL A 558 12.56 -14.98 -12.64
N GLU A 559 12.14 -16.24 -12.80
CA GLU A 559 11.09 -16.87 -12.01
C GLU A 559 11.32 -16.65 -10.50
N LYS A 560 10.27 -16.24 -9.76
CA LYS A 560 10.33 -15.96 -8.32
C LYS A 560 10.37 -17.27 -7.52
N CYS A 561 11.52 -17.93 -7.52
CA CYS A 561 11.66 -19.31 -7.09
C CYS A 561 12.43 -19.43 -5.76
N PHE A 562 11.87 -20.14 -4.79
CA PHE A 562 12.58 -20.47 -3.54
C PHE A 562 13.48 -21.70 -3.68
N ARG A 563 14.47 -21.81 -2.79
CA ARG A 563 15.38 -22.95 -2.71
C ARG A 563 14.74 -24.16 -2.03
N ASN A 564 13.93 -23.92 -1.00
CA ASN A 564 13.06 -24.95 -0.42
C ASN A 564 11.85 -25.14 -1.36
N LYS A 565 11.66 -26.36 -1.88
CA LYS A 565 10.58 -26.68 -2.82
C LYS A 565 9.46 -27.34 -2.05
N VAL A 566 8.39 -26.59 -1.78
CA VAL A 566 7.25 -27.04 -0.98
C VAL A 566 6.11 -27.48 -1.89
N GLN A 567 5.56 -28.66 -1.67
CA GLN A 567 4.33 -29.15 -2.30
C GLN A 567 3.32 -29.57 -1.24
N LEU A 568 2.03 -29.38 -1.54
CA LEU A 568 0.91 -29.63 -0.65
C LEU A 568 -0.23 -30.31 -1.42
N GLN A 569 -0.67 -31.48 -0.97
CA GLN A 569 -1.74 -32.22 -1.66
C GLN A 569 -2.57 -33.08 -0.70
N PHE A 570 -3.90 -33.03 -0.82
CA PHE A 570 -4.78 -34.03 -0.22
C PHE A 570 -4.75 -35.34 -1.02
N SER A 571 -4.83 -36.48 -0.33
CA SER A 571 -4.87 -37.82 -0.98
C SER A 571 -6.10 -38.07 -1.85
N ALA A 572 -7.17 -37.30 -1.67
CA ALA A 572 -8.34 -37.27 -2.54
C ALA A 572 -8.77 -35.82 -2.82
N LYS A 573 -9.41 -35.57 -3.98
CA LYS A 573 -9.96 -34.24 -4.34
C LYS A 573 -11.38 -34.00 -3.81
N GLN A 574 -12.14 -35.07 -3.60
CA GLN A 574 -13.49 -35.04 -3.05
C GLN A 574 -13.67 -36.22 -2.09
N MET A 575 -14.29 -35.97 -0.94
CA MET A 575 -14.57 -36.93 0.12
C MET A 575 -15.91 -36.59 0.79
N HIS A 576 -16.42 -37.49 1.64
CA HIS A 576 -17.54 -37.17 2.53
C HIS A 576 -17.05 -36.36 3.75
N SER A 577 -17.91 -35.49 4.29
CA SER A 577 -17.73 -34.90 5.62
C SER A 577 -17.62 -35.99 6.71
N ALA A 578 -17.02 -35.65 7.85
CA ALA A 578 -16.67 -36.56 8.95
C ALA A 578 -15.73 -37.74 8.60
N SER A 579 -15.29 -37.88 7.35
CA SER A 579 -14.32 -38.91 6.94
C SER A 579 -12.87 -38.46 7.11
N ASN A 580 -11.94 -39.42 7.24
CA ASN A 580 -10.52 -39.12 7.37
C ASN A 580 -9.85 -38.99 6.00
N VAL A 581 -9.04 -37.94 5.82
CA VAL A 581 -8.21 -37.71 4.63
C VAL A 581 -6.78 -37.43 5.06
N SER A 582 -5.79 -37.88 4.27
CA SER A 582 -4.40 -37.51 4.51
C SER A 582 -3.98 -36.27 3.72
N LEU A 583 -3.40 -35.30 4.43
CA LEU A 583 -2.71 -34.15 3.86
C LEU A 583 -1.22 -34.49 3.75
N VAL A 584 -0.71 -34.46 2.53
CA VAL A 584 0.67 -34.76 2.18
C VAL A 584 1.45 -33.47 1.97
N ILE A 585 2.60 -33.36 2.62
CA ILE A 585 3.51 -32.21 2.53
C ILE A 585 4.89 -32.72 2.12
N GLU A 586 5.47 -32.14 1.09
CA GLU A 586 6.84 -32.41 0.65
C GLU A 586 7.66 -31.12 0.69
N ALA A 587 8.84 -31.17 1.32
CA ALA A 587 9.75 -30.03 1.47
C ALA A 587 11.18 -30.52 1.78
N ALA A 588 12.13 -29.61 2.04
CA ALA A 588 13.43 -29.99 2.56
C ALA A 588 13.30 -30.73 3.91
N ALA A 589 14.11 -31.78 4.11
CA ALA A 589 14.17 -32.54 5.36
C ALA A 589 14.42 -31.62 6.57
N ASN A 590 13.73 -31.89 7.68
CA ASN A 590 13.73 -31.11 8.92
C ASN A 590 13.14 -29.68 8.79
N SER A 591 12.45 -29.34 7.70
CA SER A 591 11.70 -28.06 7.63
C SER A 591 10.55 -28.04 8.62
N PHE A 592 10.27 -26.88 9.22
CA PHE A 592 9.00 -26.59 9.89
C PHE A 592 8.03 -25.98 8.88
N CYS A 593 6.91 -26.64 8.64
CA CYS A 593 5.87 -26.24 7.68
C CYS A 593 4.62 -25.74 8.41
N ALA A 594 4.33 -24.45 8.30
CA ALA A 594 3.09 -23.84 8.75
C ALA A 594 1.98 -24.11 7.72
N VAL A 595 0.93 -24.81 8.15
CA VAL A 595 -0.22 -25.22 7.32
C VAL A 595 -1.43 -24.35 7.68
N ARG A 596 -2.27 -24.04 6.68
CA ARG A 596 -3.57 -23.39 6.84
C ARG A 596 -4.61 -24.08 5.96
N ALA A 597 -5.83 -24.31 6.46
CA ALA A 597 -6.99 -24.68 5.65
C ALA A 597 -8.25 -23.91 6.11
N VAL A 598 -8.97 -23.30 5.16
CA VAL A 598 -10.11 -22.40 5.40
C VAL A 598 -11.28 -22.77 4.48
N ASP A 599 -12.51 -22.56 4.93
CA ASP A 599 -13.72 -22.71 4.12
C ASP A 599 -13.77 -21.63 3.01
N GLN A 600 -14.01 -22.06 1.77
CA GLN A 600 -14.21 -21.17 0.61
C GLN A 600 -15.27 -20.08 0.89
N SER A 601 -16.29 -20.38 1.70
CA SER A 601 -17.35 -19.44 2.10
C SER A 601 -16.79 -18.18 2.80
N VAL A 602 -15.68 -18.29 3.53
CA VAL A 602 -15.01 -17.15 4.19
C VAL A 602 -14.32 -16.25 3.16
N LEU A 603 -13.74 -16.85 2.12
CA LEU A 603 -13.04 -16.14 1.05
C LEU A 603 -14.01 -15.41 0.10
N LEU A 604 -15.26 -15.87 0.01
CA LEU A 604 -16.35 -15.17 -0.69
C LEU A 604 -16.80 -13.88 0.01
N LEU A 605 -16.76 -13.84 1.35
CA LEU A 605 -17.07 -12.61 2.12
C LEU A 605 -15.97 -11.56 1.98
N LYS A 606 -14.71 -11.99 2.06
CA LYS A 606 -13.54 -11.12 1.92
C LYS A 606 -12.39 -11.89 1.28
N SER A 607 -12.09 -11.56 0.03
CA SER A 607 -10.90 -12.07 -0.67
C SER A 607 -9.63 -11.64 0.05
N GLU A 608 -8.82 -12.60 0.49
CA GLU A 608 -7.50 -12.34 1.05
C GLU A 608 -6.46 -12.26 -0.08
N THR A 609 -5.40 -11.46 0.11
CA THR A 609 -4.21 -11.53 -0.73
C THR A 609 -3.46 -12.83 -0.42
N GLU A 610 -3.73 -13.87 -1.21
CA GLU A 610 -3.11 -15.19 -1.02
C GLU A 610 -1.58 -15.08 -0.99
N MET A 611 -0.97 -15.57 0.11
CA MET A 611 0.48 -15.60 0.25
C MET A 611 1.07 -16.39 -0.91
N SER A 612 1.96 -15.71 -1.64
CA SER A 612 2.50 -16.15 -2.91
C SER A 612 3.96 -15.77 -3.00
N ALA A 613 4.69 -16.38 -3.94
CA ALA A 613 6.07 -15.97 -4.21
C ALA A 613 6.15 -14.48 -4.59
N GLU A 614 5.16 -13.94 -5.30
CA GLU A 614 5.08 -12.51 -5.63
C GLU A 614 5.08 -11.63 -4.36
N MET A 615 4.19 -11.94 -3.41
CA MET A 615 4.06 -11.23 -2.15
C MET A 615 5.36 -11.30 -1.33
N ILE A 616 5.90 -12.48 -1.08
CA ILE A 616 7.12 -12.64 -0.26
C ILE A 616 8.33 -11.98 -0.89
N TYR A 617 8.49 -12.04 -2.22
CA TYR A 617 9.55 -11.29 -2.90
C TYR A 617 9.33 -9.77 -2.87
N SER A 618 8.08 -9.28 -2.88
CA SER A 618 7.77 -7.83 -2.86
C SER A 618 8.21 -7.12 -1.57
N LEU A 619 8.34 -7.87 -0.46
CA LEU A 619 8.85 -7.37 0.82
C LEU A 619 10.38 -7.17 0.83
N HIS A 620 11.10 -7.58 -0.23
CA HIS A 620 12.55 -7.48 -0.31
C HIS A 620 12.98 -6.09 -0.86
N PRO A 621 13.59 -5.19 -0.06
CA PRO A 621 13.77 -3.77 -0.42
C PRO A 621 14.64 -3.53 -1.66
N LEU A 622 15.53 -4.45 -2.00
CA LEU A 622 16.40 -4.40 -3.18
C LEU A 622 15.83 -5.16 -4.40
N GLN A 623 14.51 -5.30 -4.54
CA GLN A 623 13.88 -5.91 -5.74
C GLN A 623 14.29 -5.20 -7.04
N ASP A 624 14.10 -3.88 -7.10
CA ASP A 624 14.33 -3.08 -8.30
C ASP A 624 15.25 -1.90 -7.99
N PHE A 625 16.53 -2.23 -7.77
CA PHE A 625 17.56 -1.26 -7.40
C PHE A 625 17.82 -0.27 -8.54
N GLN A 626 17.42 1.00 -8.35
CA GLN A 626 17.53 2.06 -9.36
C GLN A 626 18.88 2.81 -9.31
N GLY A 627 19.96 2.03 -9.33
CA GLY A 627 21.32 2.50 -9.59
C GLY A 627 22.01 3.21 -8.43
N TYR A 628 22.13 4.54 -8.48
CA TYR A 628 22.89 5.32 -7.48
C TYR A 628 22.01 6.18 -6.56
N ILE A 629 20.68 6.16 -6.70
CA ILE A 629 19.77 6.86 -5.79
C ILE A 629 19.16 5.85 -4.83
N PHE A 630 19.35 6.02 -3.53
CA PHE A 630 18.91 5.06 -2.52
C PHE A 630 18.72 5.73 -1.14
N ASN A 631 17.59 5.46 -0.46
CA ASN A 631 17.17 6.14 0.78
C ASN A 631 17.33 7.67 0.77
N GLY A 632 17.01 8.32 -0.35
CA GLY A 632 17.14 9.77 -0.53
C GLY A 632 18.58 10.28 -0.70
N LEU A 633 19.60 9.43 -0.52
CA LEU A 633 20.98 9.75 -0.87
C LEU A 633 21.20 9.55 -2.37
N ASN A 634 21.97 10.47 -2.96
CA ASN A 634 22.48 10.34 -4.31
C ASN A 634 23.98 10.00 -4.25
N LEU A 635 24.34 8.82 -4.74
CA LEU A 635 25.71 8.33 -4.78
C LEU A 635 26.44 8.69 -6.10
N GLU A 636 25.83 9.43 -7.03
CA GLU A 636 26.44 9.83 -8.31
C GLU A 636 27.87 10.40 -8.16
N ASP A 637 28.72 10.12 -9.14
CA ASP A 637 30.09 10.64 -9.14
C ASP A 637 30.18 11.98 -9.86
N ASP A 638 30.83 12.97 -9.25
CA ASP A 638 31.14 14.24 -9.92
C ASP A 638 31.87 14.03 -11.26
N ARG A 639 31.58 14.89 -12.24
CA ARG A 639 32.32 14.96 -13.50
C ARG A 639 33.67 15.63 -13.23
N LYS A 640 34.76 14.99 -13.67
CA LYS A 640 36.13 15.51 -13.52
C LYS A 640 36.55 16.39 -14.70
N ASP A 641 35.94 16.16 -15.86
CA ASP A 641 36.11 16.94 -17.07
C ASP A 641 35.10 18.10 -17.05
N PRO A 642 35.52 19.35 -17.35
CA PRO A 642 34.61 20.48 -17.43
C PRO A 642 33.62 20.30 -18.60
N CYS A 643 32.46 20.97 -18.53
CA CYS A 643 31.57 21.01 -19.68
C CYS A 643 32.23 21.76 -20.85
N VAL A 644 31.98 21.30 -22.07
CA VAL A 644 32.48 21.92 -23.30
C VAL A 644 31.67 23.19 -23.56
N SER A 645 32.35 24.31 -23.76
CA SER A 645 31.71 25.56 -24.17
C SER A 645 31.14 25.44 -25.59
N SER A 646 29.94 26.01 -25.79
CA SER A 646 29.24 26.02 -27.08
C SER A 646 29.75 27.12 -28.03
N ASP A 647 31.07 27.30 -28.08
CA ASP A 647 31.71 28.35 -28.87
C ASP A 647 31.52 28.13 -30.38
N ASN A 648 31.38 29.23 -31.13
CA ASN A 648 31.21 29.18 -32.59
C ASN A 648 32.50 28.69 -33.28
N ILE A 649 32.47 27.47 -33.81
CA ILE A 649 33.62 26.85 -34.47
C ILE A 649 33.77 27.43 -35.88
N PHE A 650 34.90 28.08 -36.18
CA PHE A 650 35.23 28.51 -37.54
C PHE A 650 35.91 27.37 -38.31
N HIS A 651 35.25 26.86 -39.36
CA HIS A 651 35.75 25.75 -40.17
C HIS A 651 35.43 25.97 -41.66
N LYS A 652 36.43 25.82 -42.53
CA LYS A 652 36.30 26.00 -44.00
C LYS A 652 35.59 27.30 -44.43
N GLY A 653 35.80 28.39 -43.71
CA GLY A 653 35.23 29.71 -44.05
C GLY A 653 33.84 30.01 -43.48
N LEU A 654 33.24 29.08 -42.71
CA LEU A 654 31.93 29.26 -42.07
C LEU A 654 32.05 29.16 -40.55
N TYR A 655 31.22 29.94 -39.85
CA TYR A 655 31.01 29.79 -38.41
C TYR A 655 29.89 28.78 -38.15
N TYR A 656 30.17 27.77 -37.34
CA TYR A 656 29.21 26.75 -36.91
C TYR A 656 28.89 26.94 -35.43
N THR A 657 27.65 27.29 -35.13
CA THR A 657 27.11 27.21 -33.76
C THR A 657 26.80 25.74 -33.47
N PRO A 658 27.39 25.11 -32.44
CA PRO A 658 27.14 23.70 -32.14
C PRO A 658 25.69 23.51 -31.67
N VAL A 659 24.93 22.67 -32.38
CA VAL A 659 23.54 22.33 -32.02
C VAL A 659 23.54 21.56 -30.70
N MET A 660 22.74 22.01 -29.74
CA MET A 660 22.63 21.38 -28.41
C MET A 660 21.76 20.12 -28.41
N SER A 661 22.07 19.16 -29.29
CA SER A 661 21.55 17.79 -29.19
C SER A 661 22.32 17.02 -28.14
N GLY A 662 21.62 16.34 -27.22
CA GLY A 662 22.25 15.35 -26.35
C GLY A 662 22.95 14.26 -27.19
N LEU A 663 24.17 13.86 -26.80
CA LEU A 663 24.98 12.92 -27.57
C LEU A 663 24.53 11.45 -27.49
N GLY A 664 23.45 11.20 -26.74
CA GLY A 664 22.88 9.88 -26.46
C GLY A 664 23.07 9.45 -25.00
N PRO A 665 22.78 8.18 -24.68
CA PRO A 665 23.32 7.51 -23.50
C PRO A 665 24.76 7.02 -23.73
N ASP A 666 25.51 6.88 -22.65
CA ASP A 666 26.89 6.37 -22.63
C ASP A 666 27.03 5.08 -21.80
N VAL A 667 28.23 4.50 -21.74
CA VAL A 667 28.48 3.30 -20.95
C VAL A 667 28.31 3.54 -19.46
N TYR A 668 28.62 4.74 -18.93
CA TYR A 668 28.44 5.06 -17.52
C TYR A 668 26.98 4.92 -17.08
N GLN A 669 26.01 5.22 -17.96
CA GLN A 669 24.60 4.91 -17.68
C GLN A 669 24.36 3.42 -17.41
N PHE A 670 24.98 2.48 -18.14
CA PHE A 670 24.84 1.05 -17.83
C PHE A 670 25.46 0.69 -16.47
N LEU A 671 26.59 1.27 -16.11
CA LEU A 671 27.27 1.01 -14.83
C LEU A 671 26.44 1.53 -13.64
N ARG A 672 25.85 2.73 -13.80
CA ARG A 672 24.83 3.28 -12.89
C ARG A 672 23.63 2.37 -12.83
N ASP A 673 23.01 2.03 -13.96
CA ASP A 673 21.75 1.28 -14.02
C ASP A 673 21.94 -0.19 -13.56
N MET A 674 23.17 -0.72 -13.50
CA MET A 674 23.48 -1.95 -12.75
C MET A 674 23.55 -1.74 -11.23
N GLY A 675 24.12 -0.61 -10.79
CA GLY A 675 24.46 -0.36 -9.39
C GLY A 675 25.92 -0.66 -9.01
N ILE A 676 26.88 -0.63 -9.96
CA ILE A 676 28.30 -0.89 -9.69
C ILE A 676 29.14 0.38 -9.83
N LYS A 677 29.82 0.77 -8.74
CA LYS A 677 30.90 1.75 -8.79
C LYS A 677 32.11 1.16 -9.52
N PHE A 678 32.32 1.64 -10.75
CA PHE A 678 33.51 1.37 -11.56
C PHE A 678 34.63 2.38 -11.26
N PHE A 679 35.79 1.85 -10.92
CA PHE A 679 37.05 2.54 -10.79
C PHE A 679 37.92 2.14 -12.00
N THR A 680 38.19 3.09 -12.90
CA THR A 680 39.01 2.84 -14.10
C THR A 680 39.75 4.10 -14.54
N ASN A 681 40.75 3.92 -15.39
CA ASN A 681 41.40 4.97 -16.19
C ASN A 681 40.91 5.01 -17.65
N SER A 682 39.94 4.17 -18.03
CA SER A 682 39.31 4.20 -19.36
C SER A 682 38.12 5.17 -19.39
N LYS A 683 37.84 5.73 -20.57
CA LYS A 683 36.67 6.56 -20.85
C LYS A 683 35.39 5.72 -20.70
N VAL A 684 34.48 6.21 -19.87
CA VAL A 684 33.15 5.61 -19.62
C VAL A 684 32.00 6.62 -19.82
N ARG A 685 32.29 7.92 -19.75
CA ARG A 685 31.33 9.02 -19.93
C ARG A 685 31.52 9.71 -21.28
N GLN A 686 30.44 10.26 -21.82
CA GLN A 686 30.46 11.19 -22.95
C GLN A 686 30.81 12.63 -22.49
N PRO A 687 31.34 13.50 -23.38
CA PRO A 687 31.47 14.91 -23.08
C PRO A 687 30.09 15.58 -23.01
N VAL A 688 29.96 16.67 -22.24
CA VAL A 688 28.69 17.38 -22.05
C VAL A 688 28.88 18.85 -22.36
N VAL A 689 27.97 19.43 -23.14
CA VAL A 689 27.96 20.86 -23.49
C VAL A 689 27.32 21.65 -22.34
N CYS A 690 27.85 22.83 -22.00
CA CYS A 690 27.31 23.66 -20.92
C CYS A 690 25.90 24.20 -21.26
N THR A 691 24.94 24.05 -20.35
CA THR A 691 23.53 24.48 -20.50
C THR A 691 23.14 25.55 -19.49
N SER A 692 22.34 26.55 -19.89
CA SER A 692 21.55 27.37 -18.96
C SER A 692 20.24 26.66 -18.61
N GLU A 693 19.83 26.69 -17.34
CA GLU A 693 18.72 25.89 -16.80
C GLU A 693 17.33 26.38 -17.22
N THR A 694 16.36 25.45 -17.39
CA THR A 694 15.01 25.46 -16.76
C THR A 694 14.08 24.37 -17.35
N VAL A 695 13.89 23.25 -16.65
CA VAL A 695 12.78 22.30 -16.91
C VAL A 695 12.27 21.73 -15.57
N ARG A 696 10.95 21.56 -15.43
CA ARG A 696 10.28 20.90 -14.28
C ARG A 696 9.80 19.49 -14.65
N PRO A 697 9.73 18.53 -13.71
CA PRO A 697 9.39 17.14 -14.00
C PRO A 697 7.88 16.87 -14.15
N PRO A 698 7.46 16.04 -15.12
CA PRO A 698 6.16 15.35 -15.13
C PRO A 698 6.27 13.94 -14.48
N PRO A 699 5.13 13.27 -14.17
CA PRO A 699 5.11 12.16 -13.21
C PRO A 699 5.27 10.74 -13.80
N TYR A 700 5.61 9.80 -12.92
CA TYR A 700 5.48 8.35 -13.14
C TYR A 700 4.03 7.91 -13.32
N PHE A 701 3.81 6.80 -14.05
CA PHE A 701 3.08 5.65 -13.52
C PHE A 701 3.49 4.35 -14.26
N LEU A 702 3.40 3.22 -13.56
CA LEU A 702 3.63 1.87 -14.10
C LEU A 702 2.30 1.24 -14.55
N ASN A 703 2.36 0.27 -15.45
CA ASN A 703 1.55 -0.95 -15.33
C ASN A 703 2.14 -2.12 -16.13
N ALA A 704 1.76 -3.34 -15.79
CA ALA A 704 2.33 -4.59 -16.31
C ALA A 704 1.27 -5.53 -16.90
N GLY A 705 1.73 -6.54 -17.65
CA GLY A 705 0.92 -7.61 -18.26
C GLY A 705 1.63 -8.21 -19.48
N PHE A 706 1.36 -9.45 -19.90
CA PHE A 706 0.49 -10.49 -19.34
C PHE A 706 0.74 -11.87 -20.01
N MET A 707 0.29 -12.95 -19.36
CA MET A 707 -0.28 -14.19 -19.95
C MET A 707 0.55 -15.25 -20.73
N ALA A 708 0.45 -16.49 -20.22
CA ALA A 708 -0.01 -17.71 -20.92
C ALA A 708 0.92 -18.39 -21.98
N SER A 709 0.61 -19.58 -22.56
CA SER A 709 -0.62 -20.40 -22.54
C SER A 709 -0.42 -21.91 -22.87
N THR A 710 -1.41 -22.76 -22.53
CA THR A 710 -1.82 -24.06 -23.16
C THR A 710 -0.79 -25.23 -23.27
N HIS A 711 -1.05 -26.50 -23.68
CA HIS A 711 -2.24 -27.27 -24.18
C HIS A 711 -2.01 -28.82 -23.97
N HIS A 712 -2.75 -29.87 -24.40
CA HIS A 712 -3.99 -30.16 -25.19
C HIS A 712 -4.46 -31.66 -24.96
N ALA A 713 -5.76 -32.00 -25.17
CA ALA A 713 -6.31 -33.34 -25.59
C ALA A 713 -6.12 -34.64 -24.75
N LYS A 714 -6.90 -35.76 -24.87
CA LYS A 714 -8.22 -36.11 -25.49
C LYS A 714 -8.71 -37.52 -25.02
N SER A 715 -10.05 -37.77 -24.99
CA SER A 715 -10.77 -39.08 -25.15
C SER A 715 -10.54 -40.27 -24.17
N SER A 716 -11.40 -41.32 -24.06
CA SER A 716 -12.88 -41.49 -24.15
C SER A 716 -13.32 -42.97 -23.90
N ALA A 717 -14.59 -43.20 -23.51
CA ALA A 717 -15.40 -44.45 -23.56
C ALA A 717 -15.31 -45.53 -22.42
N GLU A 718 -16.41 -45.67 -21.68
CA GLU A 718 -17.38 -46.81 -21.61
C GLU A 718 -16.93 -48.27 -21.91
N ILE A 719 -17.49 -49.36 -21.32
CA ILE A 719 -18.84 -49.58 -20.73
C ILE A 719 -18.86 -50.66 -19.59
N ALA A 720 -20.01 -50.82 -18.92
CA ALA A 720 -20.42 -51.72 -17.79
C ALA A 720 -19.87 -53.19 -17.76
N ARG A 721 -19.90 -53.96 -16.64
CA ARG A 721 -21.14 -54.37 -15.92
C ARG A 721 -20.98 -55.03 -14.52
N GLU A 722 -22.00 -54.78 -13.68
CA GLU A 722 -22.57 -55.45 -12.47
C GLU A 722 -21.90 -56.68 -11.80
N GLU A 723 -21.85 -56.67 -10.44
CA GLU A 723 -22.65 -57.59 -9.61
C GLU A 723 -22.94 -57.02 -8.19
N ARG A 724 -23.82 -57.66 -7.40
CA ARG A 724 -24.31 -57.22 -6.07
C ARG A 724 -23.71 -58.08 -4.94
N GLY A 725 -23.62 -57.68 -3.67
CA GLY A 725 -24.03 -56.45 -2.99
C GLY A 725 -24.42 -56.74 -1.51
N LYS A 726 -24.41 -55.72 -0.64
CA LYS A 726 -25.02 -55.77 0.72
C LYS A 726 -25.68 -54.43 1.04
N ARG A 727 -26.79 -54.47 1.79
CA ARG A 727 -27.50 -53.29 2.28
C ARG A 727 -26.71 -52.63 3.42
N LEU A 728 -26.67 -51.30 3.45
CA LEU A 728 -25.99 -50.47 4.43
C LEU A 728 -26.91 -49.29 4.76
N ILE A 729 -27.12 -48.97 6.03
CA ILE A 729 -27.80 -47.73 6.42
C ILE A 729 -26.72 -46.64 6.52
N LEU A 730 -26.98 -45.44 5.99
CA LEU A 730 -26.05 -44.33 6.01
C LEU A 730 -26.62 -43.18 6.85
N GLU A 731 -26.45 -43.29 8.16
CA GLU A 731 -26.77 -42.24 9.12
C GLU A 731 -25.59 -41.27 9.27
N THR A 732 -25.89 -39.98 9.30
CA THR A 732 -24.92 -38.90 9.46
C THR A 732 -25.44 -37.88 10.47
N VAL A 733 -24.58 -37.47 11.40
CA VAL A 733 -24.87 -36.45 12.42
C VAL A 733 -23.78 -35.40 12.32
N ARG A 734 -24.19 -34.13 12.24
CA ARG A 734 -23.33 -33.01 11.84
C ARG A 734 -23.47 -31.84 12.79
N GLU A 735 -22.36 -31.46 13.40
CA GLU A 735 -22.26 -30.49 14.49
C GLU A 735 -20.99 -29.62 14.36
N PHE A 736 -19.89 -30.17 13.84
CA PHE A 736 -18.60 -29.49 13.76
C PHE A 736 -18.46 -28.68 12.46
N PHE A 737 -18.88 -27.41 12.53
CA PHE A 737 -18.86 -26.45 11.41
C PHE A 737 -17.89 -25.28 11.64
N PRO A 738 -16.56 -25.50 11.66
CA PRO A 738 -15.57 -24.42 11.79
C PRO A 738 -15.47 -23.58 10.52
N GLU A 739 -14.86 -22.40 10.64
CA GLU A 739 -14.46 -21.54 9.50
C GLU A 739 -13.01 -21.81 9.05
N THR A 740 -12.15 -22.14 10.01
CA THR A 740 -10.74 -22.54 9.84
C THR A 740 -10.60 -23.98 10.32
N TRP A 741 -10.12 -24.89 9.47
CA TRP A 741 -10.02 -26.33 9.77
C TRP A 741 -8.64 -26.75 10.27
N ILE A 742 -7.56 -26.22 9.68
CA ILE A 742 -6.18 -26.60 10.01
C ILE A 742 -5.37 -25.31 10.25
N TRP A 743 -4.62 -25.25 11.35
CA TRP A 743 -3.73 -24.13 11.70
C TRP A 743 -2.48 -24.62 12.44
N ASP A 744 -1.82 -25.61 11.85
CA ASP A 744 -0.77 -26.40 12.51
C ASP A 744 0.63 -26.04 12.01
N ILE A 745 1.65 -26.36 12.82
CA ILE A 745 3.06 -26.36 12.40
C ILE A 745 3.56 -27.80 12.40
N VAL A 746 4.06 -28.25 11.24
CA VAL A 746 4.42 -29.64 10.95
C VAL A 746 5.93 -29.76 10.74
N LEU A 747 6.60 -30.63 11.47
CA LEU A 747 8.00 -30.99 11.19
C LEU A 747 8.07 -32.02 10.04
N ILE A 748 8.88 -31.75 9.04
CA ILE A 748 9.11 -32.66 7.91
C ILE A 748 10.22 -33.65 8.23
N ASN A 749 9.92 -34.94 8.11
CA ASN A 749 10.85 -36.05 8.37
C ASN A 749 12.10 -35.99 7.48
N SER A 750 13.12 -36.76 7.85
CA SER A 750 14.39 -36.91 7.11
C SER A 750 14.25 -37.40 5.66
N THR A 751 13.08 -37.95 5.30
CA THR A 751 12.69 -38.33 3.94
C THR A 751 12.24 -37.16 3.06
N GLY A 752 12.10 -35.95 3.61
CA GLY A 752 11.54 -34.78 2.90
C GLY A 752 10.02 -34.82 2.74
N LYS A 753 9.32 -35.76 3.40
CA LYS A 753 7.87 -35.99 3.23
C LYS A 753 7.16 -36.27 4.55
N ALA A 754 6.05 -35.58 4.78
CA ALA A 754 5.09 -35.84 5.85
C ALA A 754 3.71 -36.18 5.27
N SER A 755 2.91 -36.94 6.03
CA SER A 755 1.54 -37.31 5.68
C SER A 755 0.72 -37.41 6.96
N ILE A 756 -0.15 -36.44 7.21
CA ILE A 756 -0.96 -36.35 8.43
C ILE A 756 -2.42 -36.66 8.09
N SER A 757 -3.08 -37.46 8.91
CA SER A 757 -4.52 -37.75 8.76
C SER A 757 -5.34 -36.74 9.55
N TYR A 758 -6.28 -36.07 8.88
CA TYR A 758 -7.25 -35.15 9.47
C TYR A 758 -8.68 -35.66 9.22
N THR A 759 -9.56 -35.50 10.20
CA THR A 759 -11.00 -35.66 10.00
C THR A 759 -11.55 -34.43 9.29
N ILE A 760 -12.31 -34.62 8.20
CA ILE A 760 -12.94 -33.54 7.45
C ILE A 760 -14.15 -33.00 8.25
N PRO A 761 -14.34 -31.67 8.39
CA PRO A 761 -15.47 -31.13 9.14
C PRO A 761 -16.82 -31.38 8.48
N ASP A 762 -17.90 -31.05 9.18
CA ASP A 762 -19.26 -31.33 8.74
C ASP A 762 -19.80 -30.36 7.67
N THR A 763 -19.06 -29.28 7.40
CA THR A 763 -19.38 -28.29 6.37
C THR A 763 -19.24 -28.89 4.97
N ILE A 764 -20.36 -28.95 4.24
CA ILE A 764 -20.42 -29.32 2.82
C ILE A 764 -19.98 -28.09 2.00
N THR A 765 -18.69 -28.04 1.68
CA THR A 765 -18.02 -26.89 1.05
C THR A 765 -16.73 -27.34 0.34
N GLU A 766 -16.06 -26.42 -0.34
CA GLU A 766 -14.66 -26.58 -0.76
C GLU A 766 -13.73 -25.99 0.31
N TRP A 767 -12.78 -26.80 0.80
CA TRP A 767 -11.74 -26.41 1.73
C TRP A 767 -10.48 -26.03 0.96
N LYS A 768 -10.01 -24.79 1.11
CA LYS A 768 -8.80 -24.30 0.46
C LYS A 768 -7.62 -24.29 1.45
N ALA A 769 -6.57 -25.03 1.10
CA ALA A 769 -5.39 -25.22 1.93
C ALA A 769 -4.11 -24.66 1.29
N SER A 770 -3.22 -24.12 2.11
CA SER A 770 -1.90 -23.62 1.71
C SER A 770 -0.87 -23.85 2.82
N ALA A 771 0.41 -23.90 2.45
CA ALA A 771 1.50 -24.08 3.42
C ALA A 771 2.77 -23.31 3.01
N PHE A 772 3.53 -22.88 4.00
CA PHE A 772 4.91 -22.44 3.82
C PHE A 772 5.82 -23.18 4.78
N CYS A 773 7.08 -23.35 4.41
CA CYS A 773 8.07 -24.08 5.21
C CYS A 773 9.35 -23.28 5.38
N VAL A 774 9.99 -23.40 6.55
CA VAL A 774 11.28 -22.79 6.87
C VAL A 774 12.27 -23.85 7.36
N GLU A 775 13.53 -23.69 6.94
CA GLU A 775 14.68 -24.47 7.37
C GLU A 775 15.92 -23.56 7.28
N GLU A 776 16.89 -23.70 8.18
CA GLU A 776 17.99 -22.75 8.34
C GLU A 776 19.03 -22.83 7.21
N ALA A 777 19.37 -24.04 6.75
CA ALA A 777 20.39 -24.24 5.72
C ALA A 777 19.87 -23.94 4.31
N VAL A 778 18.66 -24.38 3.99
CA VAL A 778 17.98 -24.29 2.68
C VAL A 778 17.17 -23.00 2.54
N GLY A 779 16.43 -22.60 3.58
CA GLY A 779 15.61 -21.38 3.63
C GLY A 779 14.10 -21.62 3.59
N PHE A 780 13.37 -20.53 3.40
CA PHE A 780 11.93 -20.47 3.17
C PHE A 780 11.52 -21.14 1.85
N GLY A 781 10.28 -21.63 1.80
CA GLY A 781 9.55 -21.99 0.58
C GLY A 781 8.05 -21.99 0.82
N ILE A 782 7.25 -21.95 -0.24
CA ILE A 782 5.79 -21.86 -0.18
C ILE A 782 5.15 -22.78 -1.23
N SER A 783 4.02 -23.41 -0.89
CA SER A 783 3.26 -24.26 -1.80
C SER A 783 2.34 -23.44 -2.69
N VAL A 784 1.96 -24.01 -3.84
CA VAL A 784 0.72 -23.61 -4.51
C VAL A 784 -0.47 -24.05 -3.64
N PRO A 785 -1.54 -23.25 -3.49
CA PRO A 785 -2.74 -23.69 -2.78
C PRO A 785 -3.39 -24.92 -3.42
N THR A 786 -4.01 -25.77 -2.60
CA THR A 786 -4.67 -27.01 -3.00
C THR A 786 -6.07 -27.07 -2.37
N THR A 787 -7.01 -27.80 -2.96
CA THR A 787 -8.39 -27.84 -2.48
C THR A 787 -8.92 -29.25 -2.26
N LEU A 788 -9.90 -29.35 -1.35
CA LEU A 788 -10.63 -30.57 -1.02
C LEU A 788 -12.13 -30.26 -0.95
N LYS A 789 -12.93 -30.97 -1.73
CA LYS A 789 -14.39 -30.86 -1.72
C LYS A 789 -15.01 -31.84 -0.72
N ALA A 790 -15.66 -31.31 0.32
CA ALA A 790 -16.49 -32.09 1.23
C ALA A 790 -17.92 -32.16 0.68
N PHE A 791 -18.44 -33.36 0.39
CA PHE A 791 -19.76 -33.52 -0.22
C PHE A 791 -20.53 -34.77 0.24
N GLN A 792 -21.81 -34.60 0.53
CA GLN A 792 -22.79 -35.66 0.78
C GLN A 792 -23.88 -35.62 -0.30
N PRO A 793 -24.33 -36.76 -0.86
CA PRO A 793 -25.39 -36.77 -1.87
C PRO A 793 -26.79 -36.41 -1.34
N PHE A 794 -27.04 -36.63 -0.05
CA PHE A 794 -28.28 -36.30 0.64
C PHE A 794 -27.94 -35.60 1.95
N PHE A 795 -28.58 -34.46 2.23
CA PHE A 795 -28.39 -33.69 3.46
C PHE A 795 -29.50 -32.65 3.67
N VAL A 796 -29.65 -32.18 4.90
CA VAL A 796 -30.44 -31.01 5.29
C VAL A 796 -29.53 -29.81 5.64
N ASP A 797 -29.92 -28.60 5.25
CA ASP A 797 -29.21 -27.37 5.65
C ASP A 797 -30.18 -26.27 6.10
N LEU A 798 -29.96 -25.79 7.33
CA LEU A 798 -30.73 -24.73 7.98
C LEU A 798 -30.30 -23.35 7.48
N THR A 799 -31.29 -22.53 7.14
CA THR A 799 -31.12 -21.10 6.83
C THR A 799 -31.28 -20.31 8.13
N LEU A 800 -30.17 -19.77 8.63
CA LEU A 800 -30.10 -19.05 9.91
C LEU A 800 -29.58 -17.62 9.68
N PRO A 801 -30.14 -16.60 10.36
CA PRO A 801 -29.53 -15.27 10.46
C PRO A 801 -28.32 -15.30 11.41
N TYR A 802 -27.69 -14.14 11.63
CA TYR A 802 -26.67 -13.98 12.67
C TYR A 802 -27.30 -14.08 14.08
N SER A 803 -28.40 -13.36 14.30
CA SER A 803 -29.20 -13.35 15.52
C SER A 803 -30.71 -13.31 15.23
N ILE A 804 -31.53 -13.60 16.25
CA ILE A 804 -32.98 -13.31 16.29
C ILE A 804 -33.33 -12.58 17.60
N ILE A 805 -34.47 -11.89 17.63
CA ILE A 805 -34.93 -11.14 18.80
C ILE A 805 -35.86 -12.01 19.65
N ARG A 806 -35.69 -11.99 20.98
CA ARG A 806 -36.60 -12.69 21.91
C ARG A 806 -38.04 -12.18 21.75
N GLY A 807 -38.99 -13.10 21.69
CA GLY A 807 -40.41 -12.76 21.59
C GLY A 807 -40.91 -12.30 20.21
N GLU A 808 -40.06 -12.34 19.17
CA GLU A 808 -40.49 -12.16 17.77
C GLU A 808 -40.63 -13.51 17.05
N ASP A 809 -41.60 -13.60 16.12
CA ASP A 809 -41.83 -14.80 15.30
C ASP A 809 -40.76 -14.94 14.20
N PHE A 810 -39.88 -15.94 14.33
CA PHE A 810 -38.84 -16.25 13.33
C PHE A 810 -39.22 -17.47 12.45
N LEU A 811 -39.13 -17.31 11.13
CA LEU A 811 -39.39 -18.40 10.17
C LEU A 811 -38.11 -19.18 9.84
N LEU A 812 -37.81 -20.23 10.62
CA LEU A 812 -36.72 -21.16 10.33
C LEU A 812 -37.02 -21.95 9.05
N ARG A 813 -36.09 -21.89 8.08
CA ARG A 813 -36.19 -22.64 6.81
C ARG A 813 -35.14 -23.74 6.76
N ALA A 814 -35.57 -24.99 6.59
CA ALA A 814 -34.70 -26.13 6.35
C ALA A 814 -34.81 -26.61 4.92
N ASN A 815 -33.68 -26.78 4.24
CA ASN A 815 -33.65 -27.26 2.86
C ASN A 815 -33.09 -28.67 2.85
N VAL A 816 -33.88 -29.65 2.45
CA VAL A 816 -33.39 -31.02 2.21
C VAL A 816 -33.03 -31.14 0.74
N PHE A 817 -31.78 -31.48 0.46
CA PHE A 817 -31.23 -31.64 -0.89
C PHE A 817 -31.12 -33.12 -1.23
N ASN A 818 -31.56 -33.51 -2.43
CA ASN A 818 -31.36 -34.84 -2.99
C ASN A 818 -30.53 -34.74 -4.29
N TYR A 819 -29.23 -35.04 -4.21
CA TYR A 819 -28.33 -35.16 -5.36
C TYR A 819 -28.10 -36.62 -5.80
N LEU A 820 -28.90 -37.58 -5.32
CA LEU A 820 -28.98 -38.92 -5.89
C LEU A 820 -29.68 -38.88 -7.26
N ASP A 821 -29.46 -39.88 -8.11
CA ASP A 821 -30.08 -39.97 -9.44
C ASP A 821 -31.51 -40.56 -9.43
N HIS A 822 -32.18 -40.61 -8.28
CA HIS A 822 -33.55 -41.11 -8.12
C HIS A 822 -34.34 -40.33 -7.05
N CYS A 823 -35.68 -40.43 -7.08
CA CYS A 823 -36.54 -39.79 -6.09
C CYS A 823 -36.61 -40.57 -4.77
N ILE A 824 -36.69 -39.84 -3.65
CA ILE A 824 -36.82 -40.40 -2.30
C ILE A 824 -38.00 -39.75 -1.55
N LYS A 825 -38.70 -40.52 -0.73
CA LYS A 825 -39.73 -40.03 0.20
C LYS A 825 -39.08 -39.80 1.56
N ILE A 826 -39.24 -38.62 2.15
CA ILE A 826 -38.55 -38.21 3.39
C ILE A 826 -39.51 -37.84 4.52
N ASN A 827 -38.99 -37.89 5.73
CA ASN A 827 -39.54 -37.28 6.94
C ASN A 827 -38.58 -36.20 7.42
N VAL A 828 -39.08 -35.09 7.94
CA VAL A 828 -38.23 -34.04 8.53
C VAL A 828 -38.81 -33.59 9.86
N SER A 829 -38.00 -33.63 10.92
CA SER A 829 -38.38 -33.29 12.28
C SER A 829 -37.38 -32.35 12.92
N LEU A 830 -37.88 -31.31 13.59
CA LEU A 830 -37.12 -30.45 14.50
C LEU A 830 -37.36 -30.98 15.92
N SER A 831 -36.32 -31.04 16.76
CA SER A 831 -36.46 -31.44 18.16
C SER A 831 -37.18 -30.37 18.98
N ASP A 832 -38.08 -30.77 19.88
CA ASP A 832 -38.62 -29.87 20.91
C ASP A 832 -37.50 -29.44 21.89
N SER A 833 -37.53 -28.16 22.30
CA SER A 833 -36.73 -27.64 23.42
C SER A 833 -37.61 -26.79 24.35
N LEU A 834 -37.07 -26.41 25.52
CA LEU A 834 -37.72 -25.45 26.42
C LEU A 834 -37.52 -24.01 25.93
N ASP A 835 -36.35 -23.71 25.36
CA ASP A 835 -35.85 -22.37 24.98
C ASP A 835 -36.67 -21.67 23.88
N TYR A 836 -37.48 -22.44 23.13
CA TYR A 836 -38.34 -21.94 22.07
C TYR A 836 -39.67 -22.71 22.00
N GLN A 837 -40.60 -22.22 21.19
CA GLN A 837 -41.75 -22.96 20.69
C GLN A 837 -41.68 -23.00 19.17
N ALA A 838 -41.72 -24.19 18.57
CA ALA A 838 -41.71 -24.36 17.12
C ALA A 838 -43.06 -24.91 16.63
N LYS A 839 -43.55 -24.37 15.51
CA LYS A 839 -44.76 -24.86 14.83
C LYS A 839 -44.49 -24.99 13.34
N LEU A 840 -44.69 -26.18 12.78
CA LEU A 840 -44.56 -26.39 11.34
C LEU A 840 -45.64 -25.59 10.59
N THR A 841 -45.22 -24.82 9.59
CA THR A 841 -46.07 -23.93 8.77
C THR A 841 -46.33 -24.50 7.38
N SER A 842 -45.45 -25.37 6.88
CA SER A 842 -45.66 -26.11 5.63
C SER A 842 -46.68 -27.25 5.82
N THR A 843 -47.90 -27.05 5.32
CA THR A 843 -49.01 -28.01 5.37
C THR A 843 -48.99 -28.99 4.19
N GLU A 844 -49.29 -30.26 4.46
CA GLU A 844 -49.69 -31.31 3.49
C GLU A 844 -48.90 -31.32 2.18
N ASP A 845 -47.68 -31.87 2.26
CA ASP A 845 -46.81 -32.11 1.11
C ASP A 845 -46.39 -33.59 1.08
N ASP A 846 -46.22 -34.17 -0.10
CA ASP A 846 -46.13 -35.62 -0.34
C ASP A 846 -44.89 -36.32 0.26
N GLY A 847 -43.93 -35.54 0.74
CA GLY A 847 -42.62 -35.99 1.23
C GLY A 847 -41.63 -36.41 0.14
N CYS A 848 -41.97 -36.35 -1.14
CA CYS A 848 -41.09 -36.73 -2.24
C CYS A 848 -40.10 -35.61 -2.61
N VAL A 849 -38.83 -35.97 -2.79
CA VAL A 849 -37.76 -35.12 -3.32
C VAL A 849 -37.07 -35.86 -4.45
N CYS A 850 -37.21 -35.36 -5.68
CA CYS A 850 -36.65 -36.03 -6.86
C CYS A 850 -35.18 -35.71 -7.12
N ALA A 851 -34.59 -36.43 -8.07
CA ALA A 851 -33.17 -36.35 -8.40
C ALA A 851 -32.72 -34.91 -8.73
N LYS A 852 -31.67 -34.45 -8.06
CA LYS A 852 -31.08 -33.09 -8.17
C LYS A 852 -32.05 -31.96 -7.79
N GLN A 853 -33.11 -32.26 -7.05
CA GLN A 853 -34.05 -31.28 -6.49
C GLN A 853 -33.81 -31.05 -4.99
N ARG A 854 -34.54 -30.08 -4.44
CA ARG A 854 -34.61 -29.78 -3.00
C ARG A 854 -36.04 -29.50 -2.56
N LYS A 855 -36.30 -29.68 -1.27
CA LYS A 855 -37.59 -29.40 -0.62
C LYS A 855 -37.36 -28.55 0.63
N THR A 856 -38.14 -27.49 0.82
CA THR A 856 -37.95 -26.51 1.89
C THR A 856 -39.09 -26.58 2.90
N TYR A 857 -38.77 -26.98 4.12
CA TYR A 857 -39.70 -27.04 5.25
C TYR A 857 -39.55 -25.77 6.10
N ILE A 858 -40.66 -25.26 6.64
CA ILE A 858 -40.68 -23.98 7.37
C ILE A 858 -41.35 -24.17 8.72
N TRP A 859 -40.65 -23.83 9.79
CA TRP A 859 -41.19 -23.71 11.15
C TRP A 859 -41.29 -22.24 11.52
N ASN A 860 -42.42 -21.83 12.09
CA ASN A 860 -42.49 -20.62 12.88
C ASN A 860 -41.94 -20.91 14.28
N ILE A 861 -40.94 -20.15 14.70
CA ILE A 861 -40.21 -20.35 15.95
C ILE A 861 -40.33 -19.08 16.80
N PHE A 862 -40.80 -19.25 18.03
CA PHE A 862 -40.93 -18.20 19.04
C PHE A 862 -39.88 -18.43 20.13
N PRO A 863 -38.78 -17.65 20.17
CA PRO A 863 -37.70 -17.79 21.16
C PRO A 863 -38.09 -17.19 22.52
N LYS A 864 -37.67 -17.83 23.61
CA LYS A 864 -37.97 -17.44 25.00
C LYS A 864 -36.74 -17.07 25.82
N GLU A 865 -35.63 -17.79 25.64
CA GLU A 865 -34.38 -17.54 26.37
C GLU A 865 -33.43 -16.65 25.55
N ILE A 866 -32.60 -15.86 26.24
CA ILE A 866 -31.57 -15.01 25.62
C ILE A 866 -30.25 -15.79 25.54
N GLY A 867 -29.47 -15.54 24.49
CA GLY A 867 -28.14 -16.14 24.30
C GLY A 867 -28.14 -17.29 23.30
N ASN A 868 -27.25 -18.27 23.51
CA ASN A 868 -26.99 -19.33 22.54
C ASN A 868 -28.01 -20.47 22.63
N VAL A 869 -28.95 -20.52 21.67
CA VAL A 869 -30.00 -21.55 21.57
C VAL A 869 -29.63 -22.60 20.51
N ILE A 870 -29.93 -23.88 20.76
CA ILE A 870 -29.55 -25.00 19.89
C ILE A 870 -30.75 -25.53 19.11
N PHE A 871 -30.63 -25.56 17.78
CA PHE A 871 -31.56 -26.20 16.86
C PHE A 871 -30.98 -27.52 16.35
N ARG A 872 -31.71 -28.61 16.57
CA ARG A 872 -31.39 -29.94 16.01
C ARG A 872 -32.53 -30.36 15.08
N ILE A 873 -32.19 -30.58 13.82
CA ILE A 873 -33.12 -31.07 12.79
C ILE A 873 -32.61 -32.39 12.21
N THR A 874 -33.53 -33.31 11.94
CA THR A 874 -33.25 -34.60 11.31
C THR A 874 -34.09 -34.76 10.05
N ALA A 875 -33.48 -35.21 8.95
CA ALA A 875 -34.13 -35.61 7.72
C ALA A 875 -33.80 -37.08 7.42
N GLU A 876 -34.81 -37.94 7.36
CA GLU A 876 -34.68 -39.40 7.20
C GLU A 876 -35.54 -39.91 6.01
N THR A 877 -35.12 -40.98 5.35
CA THR A 877 -35.93 -41.62 4.29
C THR A 877 -37.05 -42.50 4.85
N LYS A 878 -38.26 -42.39 4.31
CA LYS A 878 -39.46 -43.19 4.67
C LYS A 878 -39.71 -44.33 3.68
N ASP A 879 -40.16 -45.46 4.21
CA ASP A 879 -40.08 -46.76 3.53
C ASP A 879 -41.33 -47.21 2.75
N VAL A 880 -42.45 -46.49 2.88
CA VAL A 880 -43.80 -47.10 2.78
C VAL A 880 -44.52 -46.86 1.45
N GLU A 881 -44.20 -45.79 0.71
CA GLU A 881 -44.89 -45.41 -0.53
C GLU A 881 -43.94 -44.88 -1.60
N VAL A 882 -44.23 -45.19 -2.86
CA VAL A 882 -43.42 -44.83 -4.05
C VAL A 882 -43.93 -43.50 -4.63
N CYS A 883 -43.01 -42.57 -4.92
CA CYS A 883 -43.30 -41.36 -5.68
C CYS A 883 -43.63 -41.74 -7.14
N GLU A 884 -44.62 -41.10 -7.78
CA GLU A 884 -45.45 -41.73 -8.84
C GLU A 884 -44.73 -42.21 -10.13
N ASP A 885 -43.48 -41.82 -10.40
CA ASP A 885 -42.69 -42.25 -11.58
C ASP A 885 -41.83 -43.51 -11.33
N GLU A 886 -42.51 -44.66 -11.22
CA GLU A 886 -42.05 -46.08 -11.16
C GLU A 886 -40.55 -46.47 -11.09
N ALA A 887 -40.16 -47.29 -10.08
CA ALA A 887 -39.54 -48.63 -10.26
C ALA A 887 -39.20 -49.33 -8.91
N PRO A 888 -39.13 -50.69 -8.83
CA PRO A 888 -38.85 -51.39 -7.57
C PRO A 888 -37.40 -51.25 -7.04
N ARG A 889 -37.28 -50.91 -5.75
CA ARG A 889 -36.01 -50.79 -4.98
C ARG A 889 -35.08 -52.01 -5.16
N ASN A 890 -33.96 -51.84 -5.84
CA ASN A 890 -32.94 -52.87 -6.07
C ASN A 890 -31.67 -52.71 -5.20
N GLY A 891 -31.87 -52.37 -3.92
CA GLY A 891 -30.84 -52.20 -2.90
C GLY A 891 -31.24 -51.08 -1.95
N SER A 892 -31.42 -51.37 -0.64
CA SER A 892 -31.66 -50.29 0.33
C SER A 892 -30.34 -49.74 0.84
N ILE A 893 -30.18 -48.43 0.63
CA ILE A 893 -29.42 -47.56 1.51
C ILE A 893 -30.45 -46.57 2.03
N ASP A 894 -30.74 -46.69 3.32
CA ASP A 894 -31.66 -45.80 4.01
C ASP A 894 -30.81 -44.65 4.54
N TYR A 895 -31.18 -43.42 4.19
CA TYR A 895 -30.37 -42.22 4.46
C TYR A 895 -30.99 -41.43 5.61
N SER A 896 -30.15 -41.00 6.55
CA SER A 896 -30.52 -40.07 7.62
C SER A 896 -29.43 -39.04 7.82
N ASP A 897 -29.80 -37.77 7.86
CA ASP A 897 -28.89 -36.66 8.16
C ASP A 897 -29.50 -35.77 9.25
N THR A 898 -28.71 -35.55 10.30
CA THR A 898 -29.06 -34.70 11.44
C THR A 898 -28.11 -33.52 11.50
N GLN A 899 -28.62 -32.30 11.34
CA GLN A 899 -27.85 -31.07 11.50
C GLN A 899 -28.14 -30.41 12.87
N ILE A 900 -27.09 -30.12 13.61
CA ILE A 900 -27.12 -29.35 14.87
C ILE A 900 -26.53 -27.96 14.61
N ARG A 901 -27.21 -26.90 15.06
CA ARG A 901 -26.77 -25.50 14.92
C ARG A 901 -27.12 -24.67 16.13
N THR A 902 -26.14 -23.96 16.67
CA THR A 902 -26.36 -22.88 17.64
C THR A 902 -26.72 -21.58 16.92
N MET A 903 -27.58 -20.76 17.52
CA MET A 903 -28.00 -19.44 17.04
C MET A 903 -28.07 -18.47 18.25
N LEU A 904 -27.74 -17.20 18.03
CA LEU A 904 -27.83 -16.16 19.06
C LEU A 904 -29.25 -15.57 19.14
N VAL A 905 -29.82 -15.52 20.34
CA VAL A 905 -31.04 -14.77 20.65
C VAL A 905 -30.65 -13.50 21.41
N GLU A 906 -31.02 -12.34 20.86
CA GLU A 906 -30.82 -11.02 21.45
C GLU A 906 -32.05 -10.55 22.24
N PRO A 907 -31.87 -9.70 23.27
CA PRO A 907 -32.97 -9.09 24.01
C PRO A 907 -33.76 -8.10 23.14
N GLU A 908 -35.06 -8.02 23.40
CA GLU A 908 -35.99 -7.11 22.73
C GLU A 908 -35.77 -5.62 23.10
N GLY A 909 -36.31 -4.73 22.27
CA GLY A 909 -36.32 -3.28 22.52
C GLY A 909 -35.18 -2.51 21.83
N ILE A 910 -34.64 -1.48 22.50
CA ILE A 910 -33.62 -0.58 21.94
C ILE A 910 -32.48 -0.40 22.97
N ARG A 911 -31.25 -0.76 22.58
CA ARG A 911 -30.05 -0.55 23.40
C ARG A 911 -29.90 0.92 23.78
N ARG A 912 -29.71 1.18 25.08
CA ARG A 912 -29.29 2.48 25.63
C ARG A 912 -27.94 2.29 26.30
N GLU A 913 -27.00 3.15 25.97
CA GLU A 913 -25.64 3.16 26.52
C GLU A 913 -25.46 4.46 27.33
N LYS A 914 -24.81 4.36 28.49
CA LYS A 914 -24.56 5.48 29.41
C LYS A 914 -23.14 5.36 29.96
N THR A 915 -22.26 6.24 29.51
CA THR A 915 -20.87 6.29 29.97
C THR A 915 -20.78 7.06 31.29
N GLN A 916 -19.92 6.62 32.22
CA GLN A 916 -19.64 7.32 33.47
C GLN A 916 -18.11 7.34 33.69
N ASN A 917 -17.49 8.51 33.52
CA ASN A 917 -16.05 8.68 33.74
C ASN A 917 -15.77 9.08 35.20
N TYR A 918 -14.69 8.53 35.76
CA TYR A 918 -14.21 8.84 37.12
C TYR A 918 -12.69 8.99 37.10
N LEU A 919 -12.18 9.97 37.88
CA LEU A 919 -10.75 10.17 38.10
C LEU A 919 -10.40 9.79 39.53
N VAL A 920 -9.52 8.80 39.70
CA VAL A 920 -9.08 8.29 41.00
C VAL A 920 -7.59 8.58 41.19
N CYS A 921 -7.24 9.27 42.28
CA CYS A 921 -5.88 9.74 42.56
C CYS A 921 -5.38 9.23 43.92
N THR A 922 -4.81 8.02 43.94
CA THR A 922 -4.32 7.34 45.15
C THR A 922 -2.91 7.80 45.55
N LYS A 923 -2.73 9.08 45.89
CA LYS A 923 -1.37 9.65 46.00
C LYS A 923 -0.56 9.06 47.16
N ASP A 924 -1.21 8.86 48.31
CA ASP A 924 -0.71 8.08 49.45
C ASP A 924 -1.83 7.25 50.16
N ASP A 925 -3.10 7.42 49.76
CA ASP A 925 -4.29 6.83 50.40
C ASP A 925 -5.09 5.87 49.48
N VAL A 926 -5.83 4.95 50.10
CA VAL A 926 -6.76 4.04 49.40
C VAL A 926 -8.10 4.74 49.17
N VAL A 927 -8.29 5.27 47.96
CA VAL A 927 -9.55 5.89 47.53
C VAL A 927 -10.49 4.80 47.00
N ILE A 928 -11.63 4.61 47.66
CA ILE A 928 -12.74 3.77 47.19
C ILE A 928 -13.79 4.68 46.54
N GLN A 929 -14.20 4.35 45.31
CA GLN A 929 -15.22 5.09 44.56
C GLN A 929 -16.33 4.12 44.15
N ASP A 930 -17.52 4.27 44.75
CA ASP A 930 -18.71 3.53 44.32
C ASP A 930 -19.22 4.06 42.98
N VAL A 931 -19.65 3.15 42.10
CA VAL A 931 -20.19 3.46 40.76
C VAL A 931 -21.64 2.98 40.69
N PRO A 932 -22.64 3.85 40.90
CA PRO A 932 -24.05 3.47 40.97
C PRO A 932 -24.64 3.23 39.58
N LEU A 933 -24.63 1.96 39.14
CA LEU A 933 -25.26 1.49 37.91
C LEU A 933 -26.79 1.55 38.01
N THR A 934 -27.35 2.69 37.64
CA THR A 934 -28.79 2.99 37.70
C THR A 934 -29.52 2.54 36.43
N LEU A 935 -30.21 1.40 36.51
CA LEU A 935 -31.04 0.86 35.44
C LEU A 935 -32.47 1.47 35.49
N PRO A 936 -33.03 1.96 34.36
CA PRO A 936 -34.42 2.43 34.33
C PRO A 936 -35.41 1.25 34.45
N THR A 937 -36.65 1.54 34.89
CA THR A 937 -37.71 0.53 35.10
C THR A 937 -38.21 -0.15 33.82
N SER A 938 -37.77 0.31 32.64
CA SER A 938 -38.06 -0.28 31.34
C SER A 938 -36.91 -1.13 30.78
N VAL A 939 -35.98 -1.57 31.63
CA VAL A 939 -34.91 -2.51 31.22
C VAL A 939 -35.49 -3.91 31.05
N VAL A 940 -35.05 -4.57 29.98
CA VAL A 940 -35.41 -5.93 29.63
C VAL A 940 -34.57 -6.90 30.45
N GLU A 941 -35.19 -7.90 31.08
CA GLU A 941 -34.48 -8.89 31.89
C GLU A 941 -33.44 -9.63 31.04
N GLY A 942 -32.18 -9.66 31.52
CA GLY A 942 -31.03 -10.21 30.81
C GLY A 942 -30.29 -9.22 29.88
N SER A 943 -30.86 -8.05 29.54
CA SER A 943 -30.24 -7.13 28.57
C SER A 943 -29.13 -6.23 29.15
N ALA A 944 -29.05 -6.12 30.48
CA ALA A 944 -28.17 -5.18 31.18
C ALA A 944 -26.74 -5.70 31.27
N ARG A 945 -25.77 -4.86 30.87
CA ARG A 945 -24.33 -5.15 30.88
C ARG A 945 -23.54 -3.90 31.18
N ALA A 946 -22.36 -4.07 31.78
CA ALA A 946 -21.46 -2.97 32.13
C ALA A 946 -20.00 -3.34 31.83
N SER A 947 -19.28 -2.43 31.18
CA SER A 947 -17.86 -2.54 30.86
C SER A 947 -17.10 -1.37 31.47
N PHE A 948 -15.94 -1.63 32.07
CA PHE A 948 -15.07 -0.58 32.62
C PHE A 948 -13.70 -0.62 31.96
N SER A 949 -13.05 0.54 31.85
CA SER A 949 -11.71 0.70 31.28
C SER A 949 -10.88 1.64 32.15
N VAL A 950 -9.67 1.23 32.50
CA VAL A 950 -8.76 2.02 33.36
C VAL A 950 -7.62 2.58 32.52
N VAL A 951 -7.39 3.89 32.61
CA VAL A 951 -6.33 4.61 31.88
C VAL A 951 -5.61 5.55 32.86
N GLY A 952 -4.27 5.54 32.84
CA GLY A 952 -3.43 6.24 33.83
C GLY A 952 -3.13 7.72 33.55
N ASP A 953 -3.90 8.37 32.68
CA ASP A 953 -3.71 9.77 32.25
C ASP A 953 -5.10 10.44 32.09
N ILE A 954 -5.22 11.68 32.59
CA ILE A 954 -6.44 12.50 32.50
C ILE A 954 -6.81 12.88 31.05
N MET A 955 -5.84 12.82 30.14
CA MET A 955 -6.04 12.94 28.70
C MET A 955 -5.81 11.61 27.97
N GLY A 956 -5.74 10.47 28.67
CA GLY A 956 -5.21 9.22 28.10
C GLY A 956 -5.97 8.68 26.89
N THR A 957 -7.30 8.86 26.85
CA THR A 957 -8.18 8.58 25.70
C THR A 957 -7.81 9.41 24.47
N ALA A 958 -7.48 10.69 24.70
CA ALA A 958 -7.00 11.63 23.71
C ALA A 958 -5.53 11.37 23.33
N MET A 959 -4.69 10.97 24.30
CA MET A 959 -3.26 10.73 24.10
C MET A 959 -2.96 9.44 23.33
N LEU A 960 -3.77 8.40 23.48
CA LEU A 960 -3.79 7.25 22.56
C LEU A 960 -4.01 7.69 21.10
N ASN A 961 -4.64 8.84 20.91
CA ASN A 961 -5.01 9.44 19.63
C ASN A 961 -4.23 10.72 19.29
N VAL A 962 -3.01 10.94 19.84
CA VAL A 962 -2.14 12.11 19.49
C VAL A 962 -1.98 12.27 17.97
N HIS A 963 -1.94 11.18 17.20
CA HIS A 963 -1.84 11.25 15.73
C HIS A 963 -3.10 11.76 15.02
N GLN A 964 -4.26 11.74 15.69
CA GLN A 964 -5.54 12.29 15.23
C GLN A 964 -5.78 13.70 15.76
N LEU A 965 -5.21 14.05 16.92
CA LEU A 965 -5.21 15.41 17.47
C LEU A 965 -4.22 16.32 16.74
N LEU A 966 -3.01 15.82 16.45
CA LEU A 966 -2.00 16.54 15.68
C LEU A 966 -2.31 16.48 14.19
N GLN A 967 -3.15 17.40 13.73
CA GLN A 967 -3.57 17.50 12.33
C GLN A 967 -2.76 18.56 11.58
N MET A 968 -2.43 18.27 10.31
CA MET A 968 -1.81 19.26 9.43
C MET A 968 -2.82 20.37 9.10
N PRO A 969 -2.55 21.66 9.38
CA PRO A 969 -3.53 22.72 9.12
C PRO A 969 -3.81 22.92 7.62
N PHE A 970 -5.10 22.98 7.27
CA PHE A 970 -5.58 23.20 5.90
C PHE A 970 -6.91 23.99 5.89
N GLY A 971 -7.41 24.31 4.70
CA GLY A 971 -8.69 24.99 4.51
C GLY A 971 -8.57 26.52 4.44
N CYS A 972 -9.67 27.22 4.75
CA CYS A 972 -9.75 28.68 4.85
C CYS A 972 -9.19 29.22 6.19
N GLY A 973 -9.18 30.55 6.39
CA GLY A 973 -8.62 31.18 7.59
C GLY A 973 -9.28 30.81 8.93
N GLU A 974 -10.52 30.32 8.90
CA GLU A 974 -11.19 29.68 10.04
C GLU A 974 -10.70 28.24 10.25
N GLN A 975 -10.83 27.39 9.22
CA GLN A 975 -10.49 25.96 9.26
C GLN A 975 -9.01 25.70 9.57
N ASN A 976 -8.12 26.55 9.07
CA ASN A 976 -6.70 26.46 9.35
C ASN A 976 -6.42 26.73 10.84
N MET A 977 -7.19 27.60 11.50
CA MET A 977 -7.07 27.86 12.95
C MET A 977 -7.68 26.76 13.82
N VAL A 978 -8.77 26.11 13.37
CA VAL A 978 -9.34 24.90 14.01
C VAL A 978 -8.27 23.83 14.23
N LEU A 979 -7.33 23.70 13.28
CA LEU A 979 -6.28 22.68 13.30
C LEU A 979 -4.95 23.21 13.86
N PHE A 980 -4.65 24.49 13.68
CA PHE A 980 -3.41 25.10 14.19
C PHE A 980 -3.41 25.27 15.71
N ALA A 981 -4.52 25.69 16.34
CA ALA A 981 -4.52 25.95 17.78
C ALA A 981 -4.38 24.67 18.65
N PRO A 982 -5.07 23.54 18.38
CA PRO A 982 -4.88 22.30 19.15
C PRO A 982 -3.45 21.76 19.07
N ASN A 983 -2.75 21.92 17.95
CA ASN A 983 -1.34 21.52 17.81
C ASN A 983 -0.42 22.20 18.85
N ILE A 984 -0.74 23.43 19.26
CA ILE A 984 0.02 24.15 20.29
C ILE A 984 -0.27 23.54 21.67
N PHE A 985 -1.55 23.40 22.02
CA PHE A 985 -1.95 22.94 23.35
C PHE A 985 -1.59 21.48 23.61
N VAL A 986 -1.68 20.61 22.59
CA VAL A 986 -1.20 19.22 22.67
C VAL A 986 0.31 19.17 22.91
N LEU A 987 1.10 20.04 22.25
CA LEU A 987 2.55 20.04 22.42
C LEU A 987 2.98 20.63 23.77
N ASP A 988 2.33 21.69 24.27
CA ASP A 988 2.59 22.16 25.64
C ASP A 988 2.16 21.11 26.68
N TYR A 989 1.01 20.45 26.53
CA TYR A 989 0.57 19.37 27.42
C TYR A 989 1.62 18.24 27.50
N LEU A 990 2.03 17.69 26.34
CA LEU A 990 3.05 16.65 26.25
C LEU A 990 4.40 17.08 26.86
N ASN A 991 4.74 18.37 26.75
CA ASN A 991 5.92 18.97 27.35
C ASN A 991 5.79 19.10 28.89
N LYS A 992 4.62 19.49 29.42
CA LYS A 992 4.38 19.55 30.88
C LYS A 992 4.41 18.17 31.54
N ILE A 993 3.86 17.14 30.89
CA ILE A 993 3.82 15.77 31.43
C ILE A 993 5.12 14.98 31.16
N GLY A 994 6.08 15.55 30.44
CA GLY A 994 7.39 14.92 30.15
C GLY A 994 7.34 13.74 29.17
N GLN A 995 6.26 13.59 28.38
CA GLN A 995 6.08 12.48 27.44
C GLN A 995 6.31 12.87 25.97
N LEU A 996 6.75 14.10 25.70
CA LEU A 996 7.01 14.60 24.35
C LEU A 996 8.22 13.92 23.70
N SER A 997 7.99 13.02 22.73
CA SER A 997 9.07 12.44 21.91
C SER A 997 9.54 13.40 20.81
N GLU A 998 10.81 13.32 20.42
CA GLU A 998 11.37 14.19 19.36
C GLU A 998 10.76 13.94 17.96
N GLU A 999 10.24 12.73 17.68
CA GLU A 999 9.47 12.46 16.45
C GLU A 999 8.16 13.27 16.44
N VAL A 1000 7.38 13.18 17.52
CA VAL A 1000 6.09 13.89 17.67
C VAL A 1000 6.30 15.39 17.68
N LYS A 1001 7.32 15.88 18.42
CA LYS A 1001 7.74 17.27 18.48
C LYS A 1001 8.15 17.80 17.10
N SER A 1002 8.99 17.08 16.35
CA SER A 1002 9.42 17.48 15.00
C SER A 1002 8.24 17.56 14.03
N LYS A 1003 7.32 16.58 14.09
CA LYS A 1003 6.11 16.53 13.27
C LYS A 1003 5.15 17.68 13.58
N ALA A 1004 4.89 17.94 14.87
CA ALA A 1004 4.05 19.04 15.33
C ALA A 1004 4.65 20.41 14.98
N ILE A 1005 5.96 20.60 15.15
CA ILE A 1005 6.68 21.81 14.70
C ILE A 1005 6.51 22.00 13.18
N GLY A 1006 6.62 20.94 12.38
CA GLY A 1006 6.35 21.00 10.93
C GLY A 1006 4.91 21.44 10.60
N TYR A 1007 3.92 20.93 11.34
CA TYR A 1007 2.52 21.34 11.20
C TYR A 1007 2.26 22.79 11.66
N LEU A 1008 2.90 23.25 12.74
CA LEU A 1008 2.82 24.63 13.21
C LEU A 1008 3.48 25.60 12.22
N VAL A 1009 4.68 25.31 11.72
CA VAL A 1009 5.35 26.15 10.69
C VAL A 1009 4.51 26.22 9.41
N SER A 1010 3.94 25.09 8.97
CA SER A 1010 3.05 25.04 7.81
C SER A 1010 1.76 25.84 8.03
N GLY A 1011 1.10 25.65 9.17
CA GLY A 1011 -0.14 26.35 9.53
C GLY A 1011 0.04 27.85 9.74
N TYR A 1012 1.18 28.29 10.29
CA TYR A 1012 1.56 29.70 10.41
C TYR A 1012 1.71 30.33 9.01
N GLN A 1013 2.55 29.76 8.14
CA GLN A 1013 2.70 30.24 6.76
C GLN A 1013 1.38 30.24 5.99
N LYS A 1014 0.53 29.23 6.23
CA LYS A 1014 -0.80 29.14 5.62
C LYS A 1014 -1.74 30.24 6.14
N GLN A 1015 -1.74 30.54 7.43
CA GLN A 1015 -2.58 31.58 8.02
C GLN A 1015 -2.18 32.99 7.56
N LEU A 1016 -0.88 33.24 7.31
CA LEU A 1016 -0.42 34.49 6.70
C LEU A 1016 -1.05 34.76 5.32
N SER A 1017 -1.47 33.72 4.58
CA SER A 1017 -2.22 33.91 3.31
C SER A 1017 -3.63 34.47 3.48
N TYR A 1018 -4.13 34.51 4.72
CA TYR A 1018 -5.41 35.11 5.12
C TYR A 1018 -5.25 36.45 5.86
N LYS A 1019 -4.02 37.00 5.90
CA LYS A 1019 -3.71 38.31 6.48
C LYS A 1019 -3.97 39.44 5.48
N HIS A 1020 -4.56 40.54 5.96
CA HIS A 1020 -4.73 41.79 5.23
C HIS A 1020 -3.48 42.70 5.32
N PRO A 1021 -3.32 43.67 4.39
CA PRO A 1021 -2.27 44.69 4.47
C PRO A 1021 -2.31 45.53 5.75
N ASP A 1022 -3.49 45.69 6.35
CA ASP A 1022 -3.71 46.47 7.58
C ASP A 1022 -3.35 45.73 8.88
N GLY A 1023 -3.02 44.43 8.81
CA GLY A 1023 -2.68 43.59 9.96
C GLY A 1023 -3.74 42.57 10.36
N SER A 1024 -4.97 42.67 9.85
CA SER A 1024 -6.10 41.83 10.26
C SER A 1024 -6.18 40.47 9.56
N TYR A 1025 -7.03 39.57 10.07
CA TYR A 1025 -7.31 38.26 9.49
C TYR A 1025 -8.81 38.10 9.19
N SER A 1026 -9.11 37.30 8.17
CA SER A 1026 -10.47 37.00 7.68
C SER A 1026 -10.54 35.58 7.12
N ILE A 1027 -11.71 35.15 6.65
CA ILE A 1027 -11.95 33.78 6.18
C ILE A 1027 -11.17 33.52 4.88
N PHE A 1028 -11.18 34.50 3.97
CA PHE A 1028 -10.61 34.41 2.63
C PHE A 1028 -9.51 35.45 2.36
N GLY A 1029 -9.03 36.14 3.41
CA GLY A 1029 -7.96 37.13 3.33
C GLY A 1029 -8.40 38.36 2.54
N THR A 1030 -7.52 38.86 1.68
CA THR A 1030 -7.76 40.03 0.81
C THR A 1030 -8.90 39.89 -0.21
N ARG A 1031 -9.62 38.76 -0.21
CA ARG A 1031 -10.89 38.58 -0.93
C ARG A 1031 -12.09 39.12 -0.15
N ASP A 1032 -12.01 39.13 1.17
CA ASP A 1032 -13.01 39.75 2.04
C ASP A 1032 -12.78 41.27 2.10
N LYS A 1033 -13.84 42.05 2.35
CA LYS A 1033 -13.75 43.52 2.34
C LYS A 1033 -13.09 44.11 3.59
N GLU A 1034 -13.09 43.36 4.69
CA GLU A 1034 -12.56 43.77 5.99
C GLU A 1034 -12.17 42.54 6.82
N GLY A 1035 -11.21 42.70 7.72
CA GLY A 1035 -10.85 41.67 8.70
C GLY A 1035 -11.91 41.47 9.78
N ASN A 1036 -12.00 40.25 10.31
CA ASN A 1036 -12.88 39.93 11.44
C ASN A 1036 -12.16 40.13 12.78
N THR A 1037 -12.79 40.83 13.72
CA THR A 1037 -12.16 41.22 15.00
C THR A 1037 -11.94 40.05 15.96
N TRP A 1038 -12.85 39.09 16.01
CA TRP A 1038 -12.71 37.90 16.85
C TRP A 1038 -11.59 36.98 16.31
N LEU A 1039 -11.63 36.64 15.02
CA LEU A 1039 -10.62 35.79 14.38
C LEU A 1039 -9.23 36.42 14.44
N THR A 1040 -9.12 37.74 14.25
CA THR A 1040 -7.85 38.47 14.38
C THR A 1040 -7.27 38.35 15.79
N ALA A 1041 -8.10 38.39 16.84
CA ALA A 1041 -7.66 38.21 18.22
C ALA A 1041 -7.32 36.75 18.57
N PHE A 1042 -8.07 35.77 18.02
CA PHE A 1042 -7.75 34.35 18.18
C PHE A 1042 -6.41 33.99 17.51
N VAL A 1043 -6.19 34.45 16.27
CA VAL A 1043 -4.90 34.32 15.57
C VAL A 1043 -3.77 34.99 16.36
N TYR A 1044 -4.00 36.19 16.90
CA TYR A 1044 -3.03 36.89 17.74
C TYR A 1044 -2.60 36.04 18.95
N LYS A 1045 -3.58 35.55 19.72
CA LYS A 1045 -3.37 34.70 20.90
C LYS A 1045 -2.58 33.43 20.57
N SER A 1046 -3.04 32.66 19.59
CA SER A 1046 -2.40 31.41 19.19
C SER A 1046 -1.01 31.62 18.60
N PHE A 1047 -0.75 32.70 17.86
CA PHE A 1047 0.60 33.00 17.37
C PHE A 1047 1.56 33.37 18.50
N ALA A 1048 1.10 34.15 19.49
CA ALA A 1048 1.91 34.45 20.67
C ALA A 1048 2.27 33.17 21.44
N GLN A 1049 1.31 32.26 21.64
CA GLN A 1049 1.54 30.96 22.29
C GLN A 1049 2.42 30.02 21.46
N ALA A 1050 2.29 30.04 20.12
CA ALA A 1050 3.14 29.26 19.21
C ALA A 1050 4.60 29.75 19.18
N SER A 1051 4.88 31.01 19.55
CA SER A 1051 6.25 31.58 19.55
C SER A 1051 7.22 30.85 20.49
N HIS A 1052 6.70 30.10 21.47
CA HIS A 1052 7.50 29.25 22.36
C HIS A 1052 8.05 27.99 21.65
N PHE A 1053 7.53 27.63 20.48
CA PHE A 1053 7.84 26.39 19.77
C PHE A 1053 8.26 26.59 18.30
N ILE A 1054 7.82 27.67 17.66
CA ILE A 1054 8.16 28.04 16.28
C ILE A 1054 8.55 29.51 16.17
N TYR A 1055 9.34 29.85 15.13
CA TYR A 1055 9.59 31.24 14.80
C TYR A 1055 8.32 31.93 14.27
N VAL A 1056 7.99 33.08 14.86
CA VAL A 1056 6.90 33.98 14.47
C VAL A 1056 7.50 35.38 14.32
N ASP A 1057 7.21 36.05 13.21
CA ASP A 1057 7.70 37.42 12.97
C ASP A 1057 6.98 38.45 13.87
N ASP A 1058 7.76 39.13 14.72
CA ASP A 1058 7.30 40.22 15.60
C ASP A 1058 6.59 41.35 14.83
N ASN A 1059 6.96 41.60 13.57
CA ASN A 1059 6.31 42.62 12.73
C ASN A 1059 4.87 42.22 12.39
N VAL A 1060 4.60 40.93 12.20
CA VAL A 1060 3.23 40.41 12.01
C VAL A 1060 2.41 40.60 13.27
N GLN A 1061 2.99 40.29 14.44
CA GLN A 1061 2.35 40.51 15.74
C GLN A 1061 2.05 42.01 15.96
N ALA A 1062 3.03 42.88 15.75
CA ALA A 1062 2.88 44.33 15.91
C ALA A 1062 1.80 44.93 14.99
N GLN A 1063 1.74 44.51 13.71
CA GLN A 1063 0.67 44.94 12.80
C GLN A 1063 -0.71 44.48 13.25
N THR A 1064 -0.83 43.22 13.68
CA THR A 1064 -2.09 42.64 14.20
C THR A 1064 -2.58 43.41 15.44
N LEU A 1065 -1.65 43.73 16.35
CA LEU A 1065 -1.91 44.50 17.58
C LEU A 1065 -2.33 45.95 17.28
N MET A 1066 -1.64 46.64 16.36
CA MET A 1066 -2.02 48.00 15.93
C MET A 1066 -3.41 48.03 15.30
N TRP A 1067 -3.77 47.00 14.53
CA TRP A 1067 -5.11 46.91 13.96
C TRP A 1067 -6.19 46.69 15.03
N LEU A 1068 -5.99 45.76 15.96
CA LEU A 1068 -6.93 45.52 17.07
C LEU A 1068 -7.12 46.78 17.92
N ALA A 1069 -6.04 47.49 18.24
CA ALA A 1069 -6.09 48.80 18.90
C ALA A 1069 -6.91 49.83 18.11
N SER A 1070 -6.83 49.85 16.77
CA SER A 1070 -7.62 50.75 15.92
C SER A 1070 -9.14 50.48 15.95
N LYS A 1071 -9.58 49.32 16.46
CA LYS A 1071 -11.00 48.97 16.62
C LYS A 1071 -11.53 49.23 18.03
N GLN A 1072 -10.68 49.72 18.95
CA GLN A 1072 -11.09 50.14 20.28
C GLN A 1072 -11.83 51.49 20.21
N LYS A 1073 -12.92 51.62 20.97
CA LYS A 1073 -13.71 52.86 21.13
C LYS A 1073 -13.09 53.80 22.19
N PRO A 1074 -13.51 55.08 22.23
CA PRO A 1074 -13.16 55.99 23.32
C PRO A 1074 -13.64 55.55 24.72
N ASP A 1075 -14.67 54.70 24.79
CA ASP A 1075 -15.16 54.06 26.03
C ASP A 1075 -14.33 52.82 26.45
N GLY A 1076 -13.33 52.43 25.65
CA GLY A 1076 -12.47 51.28 25.89
C GLY A 1076 -12.95 49.97 25.26
N CYS A 1077 -14.21 49.86 24.84
CA CYS A 1077 -14.76 48.63 24.29
C CYS A 1077 -14.27 48.38 22.85
N PHE A 1078 -14.14 47.13 22.45
CA PHE A 1078 -13.82 46.76 21.07
C PHE A 1078 -15.10 46.64 20.22
N ARG A 1079 -15.04 47.17 19.00
CA ARG A 1079 -16.13 47.00 18.01
C ARG A 1079 -16.10 45.59 17.43
N SER A 1080 -17.27 45.00 17.21
CA SER A 1080 -17.40 43.82 16.35
C SER A 1080 -17.39 44.25 14.88
N VAL A 1081 -16.47 43.70 14.07
CA VAL A 1081 -16.29 44.02 12.64
C VAL A 1081 -15.96 42.74 11.88
N GLY A 1082 -16.33 42.66 10.60
CA GLY A 1082 -16.18 41.48 9.74
C GLY A 1082 -17.16 40.35 10.07
N THR A 1083 -17.29 39.39 9.16
CA THR A 1083 -18.19 38.22 9.29
C THR A 1083 -17.40 36.92 9.48
N LEU A 1084 -18.03 35.95 10.14
CA LEU A 1084 -17.59 34.55 10.23
C LEU A 1084 -18.56 33.66 9.45
N PHE A 1085 -18.08 32.56 8.88
CA PHE A 1085 -18.90 31.57 8.19
C PHE A 1085 -19.34 30.44 9.14
N ASN A 1086 -18.49 30.06 10.11
CA ASN A 1086 -18.84 29.11 11.16
C ASN A 1086 -18.82 29.76 12.55
N ASN A 1087 -20.01 30.07 13.09
CA ASN A 1087 -20.14 30.62 14.44
C ASN A 1087 -19.75 29.63 15.56
N ALA A 1088 -19.65 28.31 15.30
CA ALA A 1088 -19.26 27.32 16.32
C ALA A 1088 -17.81 27.48 16.81
N LEU A 1089 -16.98 28.25 16.10
CA LEU A 1089 -15.65 28.66 16.55
C LEU A 1089 -15.68 29.77 17.60
N LYS A 1090 -16.74 30.58 17.62
CA LYS A 1090 -16.82 31.86 18.34
C LYS A 1090 -17.19 31.70 19.82
N GLY A 1091 -17.59 30.48 20.22
CA GLY A 1091 -18.17 30.23 21.54
C GLY A 1091 -19.45 31.04 21.78
N GLY A 1092 -19.73 31.33 23.05
CA GLY A 1092 -20.81 32.23 23.46
C GLY A 1092 -20.60 33.72 23.13
N VAL A 1093 -19.42 34.14 22.64
CA VAL A 1093 -19.07 35.55 22.38
C VAL A 1093 -19.99 36.17 21.33
N ASN A 1094 -21.00 36.95 21.73
CA ASN A 1094 -22.01 37.49 20.81
C ASN A 1094 -22.28 38.99 20.89
N ASP A 1095 -21.84 39.66 21.95
CA ASP A 1095 -22.00 41.10 22.15
C ASP A 1095 -20.63 41.83 22.24
N GLU A 1096 -20.66 43.15 22.40
CA GLU A 1096 -19.41 43.92 22.52
C GLU A 1096 -18.70 43.73 23.86
N VAL A 1097 -19.40 43.34 24.94
CA VAL A 1097 -18.78 43.10 26.26
C VAL A 1097 -18.03 41.77 26.27
N SER A 1098 -18.65 40.68 25.84
CA SER A 1098 -17.98 39.38 25.67
C SER A 1098 -16.82 39.45 24.69
N LEU A 1099 -16.96 40.17 23.56
CA LEU A 1099 -15.87 40.39 22.62
C LEU A 1099 -14.73 41.19 23.25
N SER A 1100 -15.04 42.22 24.04
CA SER A 1100 -14.03 43.01 24.74
C SER A 1100 -13.31 42.19 25.82
N ALA A 1101 -14.03 41.33 26.54
CA ALA A 1101 -13.45 40.42 27.52
C ALA A 1101 -12.52 39.39 26.83
N TYR A 1102 -12.97 38.75 25.76
CA TYR A 1102 -12.17 37.80 24.96
C TYR A 1102 -10.90 38.43 24.41
N ILE A 1103 -10.98 39.64 23.83
CA ILE A 1103 -9.80 40.36 23.33
C ILE A 1103 -8.86 40.75 24.48
N THR A 1104 -9.40 41.14 25.64
CA THR A 1104 -8.58 41.46 26.83
C THR A 1104 -7.84 40.22 27.34
N ILE A 1105 -8.52 39.07 27.43
CA ILE A 1105 -7.93 37.77 27.75
C ILE A 1105 -6.84 37.40 26.74
N ALA A 1106 -7.11 37.50 25.44
CA ALA A 1106 -6.16 37.18 24.37
C ALA A 1106 -4.88 38.03 24.45
N MET A 1107 -4.98 39.30 24.86
CA MET A 1107 -3.83 40.18 25.08
C MET A 1107 -3.02 39.78 26.34
N LEU A 1108 -3.70 39.41 27.42
CA LEU A 1108 -3.05 38.95 28.66
C LEU A 1108 -2.36 37.59 28.47
N GLU A 1109 -3.02 36.64 27.78
CA GLU A 1109 -2.44 35.34 27.38
C GLU A 1109 -1.25 35.51 26.41
N ALA A 1110 -1.24 36.57 25.60
CA ALA A 1110 -0.09 36.95 24.76
C ALA A 1110 1.03 37.69 25.53
N GLY A 1111 0.92 37.81 26.86
CA GLY A 1111 1.97 38.35 27.73
C GLY A 1111 1.94 39.87 27.98
N HIS A 1112 0.89 40.58 27.56
CA HIS A 1112 0.79 42.03 27.84
C HIS A 1112 0.45 42.33 29.30
N SER A 1113 1.07 43.37 29.85
CA SER A 1113 0.74 43.88 31.18
C SER A 1113 -0.64 44.53 31.23
N ASN A 1114 -1.34 44.43 32.36
CA ASN A 1114 -2.57 45.17 32.66
C ASN A 1114 -2.41 46.71 32.59
N LEU A 1115 -1.17 47.23 32.63
CA LEU A 1115 -0.84 48.65 32.43
C LEU A 1115 -0.74 49.05 30.95
N TYR A 1116 -0.66 48.10 30.02
CA TYR A 1116 -0.52 48.40 28.59
C TYR A 1116 -1.74 49.20 28.09
N PRO A 1117 -1.59 50.32 27.35
CA PRO A 1117 -2.68 51.26 27.13
C PRO A 1117 -3.97 50.65 26.57
N VAL A 1118 -3.86 49.71 25.62
CA VAL A 1118 -5.02 49.03 25.01
C VAL A 1118 -5.75 48.15 26.03
N VAL A 1119 -5.02 47.37 26.83
CA VAL A 1119 -5.55 46.49 27.87
C VAL A 1119 -6.14 47.30 29.03
N ARG A 1120 -5.44 48.34 29.48
CA ARG A 1120 -5.90 49.26 30.52
C ARG A 1120 -7.19 49.96 30.12
N ASN A 1121 -7.28 50.45 28.88
CA ASN A 1121 -8.49 51.08 28.36
C ASN A 1121 -9.63 50.06 28.22
N ALA A 1122 -9.34 48.82 27.80
CA ALA A 1122 -10.34 47.76 27.74
C ALA A 1122 -10.92 47.44 29.14
N PHE A 1123 -10.08 47.46 30.18
CA PHE A 1123 -10.55 47.31 31.55
C PHE A 1123 -11.52 48.41 32.01
N PHE A 1124 -11.43 49.66 31.50
CA PHE A 1124 -12.45 50.66 31.81
C PHE A 1124 -13.83 50.28 31.23
N CYS A 1125 -13.86 49.70 30.02
CA CYS A 1125 -15.09 49.14 29.44
C CYS A 1125 -15.64 47.98 30.29
N LEU A 1126 -14.79 47.03 30.69
CA LEU A 1126 -15.21 45.89 31.50
C LEU A 1126 -15.67 46.33 32.91
N GLU A 1127 -15.01 47.32 33.52
CA GLU A 1127 -15.41 47.88 34.82
C GLU A 1127 -16.76 48.61 34.71
N ALA A 1128 -16.96 49.46 33.70
CA ALA A 1128 -18.25 50.12 33.44
C ALA A 1128 -19.36 49.15 32.98
N ALA A 1129 -19.02 47.96 32.46
CA ALA A 1129 -19.97 46.88 32.21
C ALA A 1129 -20.32 46.13 33.51
N SER A 1130 -19.36 45.92 34.42
CA SER A 1130 -19.57 45.24 35.71
C SER A 1130 -20.59 45.96 36.61
N GLU A 1131 -20.72 47.29 36.48
CA GLU A 1131 -21.69 48.10 37.21
C GLU A 1131 -23.13 47.92 36.72
N LYS A 1132 -23.34 47.33 35.54
CA LYS A 1132 -24.67 47.20 34.89
C LYS A 1132 -25.38 45.87 35.16
N ASN A 1133 -24.93 45.14 36.19
CA ASN A 1133 -25.49 43.87 36.68
C ASN A 1133 -25.68 42.82 35.56
N ILE A 1134 -24.56 42.26 35.10
CA ILE A 1134 -24.50 41.26 34.02
C ILE A 1134 -25.18 39.97 34.47
N SER A 1135 -26.32 39.62 33.87
CA SER A 1135 -27.07 38.40 34.18
C SER A 1135 -26.66 37.15 33.38
N GLU A 1136 -25.77 37.28 32.39
CA GLU A 1136 -25.38 36.16 31.54
C GLU A 1136 -24.11 35.46 32.06
N VAL A 1137 -24.27 34.21 32.52
CA VAL A 1137 -23.22 33.37 33.13
C VAL A 1137 -21.97 33.25 32.24
N TYR A 1138 -22.15 33.17 30.92
CA TYR A 1138 -21.04 33.15 29.95
C TYR A 1138 -20.16 34.41 30.03
N ILE A 1139 -20.79 35.59 30.08
CA ILE A 1139 -20.07 36.85 30.21
C ILE A 1139 -19.45 36.96 31.62
N GLN A 1140 -20.12 36.48 32.66
CA GLN A 1140 -19.54 36.43 34.02
C GLN A 1140 -18.26 35.57 34.08
N ALA A 1141 -18.22 34.42 33.41
CA ALA A 1141 -17.04 33.53 33.38
C ALA A 1141 -15.85 34.17 32.64
N LEU A 1142 -16.08 34.77 31.47
CA LEU A 1142 -15.05 35.56 30.78
C LEU A 1142 -14.56 36.74 31.63
N MET A 1143 -15.47 37.45 32.31
CA MET A 1143 -15.12 38.57 33.18
C MET A 1143 -14.29 38.11 34.38
N ALA A 1144 -14.67 37.01 35.04
CA ALA A 1144 -13.88 36.41 36.12
C ALA A 1144 -12.46 36.09 35.66
N TYR A 1145 -12.31 35.36 34.54
CA TYR A 1145 -10.98 35.02 34.05
C TYR A 1145 -10.15 36.26 33.70
N ALA A 1146 -10.73 37.25 33.00
CA ALA A 1146 -10.07 38.50 32.66
C ALA A 1146 -9.57 39.27 33.91
N PHE A 1147 -10.41 39.42 34.95
CA PHE A 1147 -10.04 40.13 36.18
C PHE A 1147 -9.01 39.36 37.02
N CYS A 1148 -9.12 38.03 37.13
CA CYS A 1148 -8.17 37.21 37.86
C CYS A 1148 -6.80 37.19 37.17
N LEU A 1149 -6.76 36.95 35.84
CA LEU A 1149 -5.54 36.95 35.02
C LEU A 1149 -4.82 38.31 35.03
N ALA A 1150 -5.56 39.42 35.13
CA ALA A 1150 -5.00 40.77 35.27
C ALA A 1150 -4.65 41.17 36.71
N GLY A 1151 -4.76 40.27 37.70
CA GLY A 1151 -4.41 40.53 39.10
C GLY A 1151 -5.38 41.42 39.87
N LYS A 1152 -6.58 41.73 39.33
CA LYS A 1152 -7.57 42.62 39.95
C LYS A 1152 -8.42 41.87 40.98
N ALA A 1153 -7.80 41.52 42.10
CA ALA A 1153 -8.33 40.63 43.14
C ALA A 1153 -9.78 40.93 43.58
N GLU A 1154 -10.14 42.19 43.81
CA GLU A 1154 -11.49 42.58 44.25
C GLU A 1154 -12.58 42.22 43.22
N LYS A 1155 -12.37 42.54 41.93
CA LYS A 1155 -13.30 42.21 40.84
C LYS A 1155 -13.26 40.72 40.50
N CYS A 1156 -12.08 40.09 40.58
CA CYS A 1156 -11.90 38.64 40.45
C CYS A 1156 -12.75 37.88 41.47
N GLU A 1157 -12.64 38.21 42.77
CA GLU A 1157 -13.47 37.59 43.80
C GLU A 1157 -14.95 37.94 43.69
N LEU A 1158 -15.32 39.17 43.27
CA LEU A 1158 -16.71 39.53 43.03
C LEU A 1158 -17.34 38.59 41.98
N PHE A 1159 -16.73 38.46 40.80
CA PHE A 1159 -17.28 37.59 39.76
C PHE A 1159 -17.23 36.10 40.11
N LEU A 1160 -16.17 35.62 40.78
CA LEU A 1160 -16.14 34.24 41.29
C LEU A 1160 -17.26 33.97 42.32
N ARG A 1161 -17.57 34.92 43.20
CA ARG A 1161 -18.67 34.79 44.17
C ARG A 1161 -20.06 34.85 43.52
N GLU A 1162 -20.26 35.65 42.46
CA GLU A 1162 -21.51 35.63 41.69
C GLU A 1162 -21.67 34.31 40.92
N LEU A 1163 -20.60 33.85 40.26
CA LEU A 1163 -20.57 32.55 39.59
C LEU A 1163 -20.89 31.41 40.56
N GLN A 1164 -20.36 31.42 41.79
CA GLN A 1164 -20.66 30.39 42.78
C GLN A 1164 -22.15 30.31 43.17
N LYS A 1165 -22.94 31.38 43.03
CA LYS A 1165 -24.40 31.35 43.23
C LYS A 1165 -25.15 30.66 42.08
N SER A 1166 -24.53 30.58 40.90
CA SER A 1166 -25.05 29.93 39.69
C SER A 1166 -24.40 28.57 39.39
N ALA A 1167 -23.45 28.15 40.24
CA ALA A 1167 -22.81 26.84 40.16
C ALA A 1167 -23.82 25.73 40.42
N LYS A 1168 -23.73 24.66 39.63
CA LYS A 1168 -24.50 23.44 39.82
C LYS A 1168 -23.59 22.35 40.38
N GLU A 1169 -24.03 21.72 41.46
CA GLU A 1169 -23.30 20.61 42.09
C GLU A 1169 -23.94 19.28 41.69
N VAL A 1170 -23.12 18.38 41.14
CA VAL A 1170 -23.53 17.04 40.69
C VAL A 1170 -22.44 16.05 41.13
N ASP A 1171 -22.79 15.10 41.99
CA ASP A 1171 -21.90 14.02 42.45
C ASP A 1171 -20.51 14.50 42.93
N GLY A 1172 -20.46 15.60 43.69
CA GLY A 1172 -19.22 16.21 44.21
C GLY A 1172 -18.43 17.06 43.20
N SER A 1173 -18.93 17.19 41.96
CA SER A 1173 -18.35 18.01 40.89
C SER A 1173 -19.18 19.27 40.61
N GLN A 1174 -18.54 20.34 40.11
CA GLN A 1174 -19.17 21.66 39.90
C GLN A 1174 -19.14 22.08 38.43
N HIS A 1175 -20.27 22.59 37.91
CA HIS A 1175 -20.39 23.10 36.53
C HIS A 1175 -21.35 24.29 36.40
N TRP A 1176 -21.36 24.93 35.22
CA TRP A 1176 -22.21 26.08 34.90
C TRP A 1176 -22.96 25.90 33.57
N GLU A 1177 -24.18 26.44 33.50
CA GLU A 1177 -25.07 26.37 32.32
C GLU A 1177 -25.63 27.75 31.95
N GLN A 1178 -26.12 27.92 30.72
CA GLN A 1178 -26.75 29.14 30.24
C GLN A 1178 -28.29 29.07 30.35
N GLU A 1179 -28.92 30.04 31.03
CA GLU A 1179 -30.37 29.99 31.35
C GLU A 1179 -31.29 29.96 30.12
N LYS A 1180 -30.87 30.58 29.00
CA LYS A 1180 -31.69 30.75 27.79
C LYS A 1180 -31.25 29.82 26.67
N ARG A 1181 -31.67 28.55 26.74
CA ARG A 1181 -31.51 27.57 25.65
C ARG A 1181 -32.21 28.07 24.37
N SER A 1182 -31.49 28.17 23.26
CA SER A 1182 -32.13 28.51 21.98
C SER A 1182 -33.03 27.37 21.49
N PRO A 1183 -34.12 27.62 20.75
CA PRO A 1183 -34.97 26.55 20.21
C PRO A 1183 -34.23 25.61 19.26
N SER A 1184 -33.18 26.11 18.60
CA SER A 1184 -32.28 25.40 17.68
C SER A 1184 -31.29 24.47 18.39
N GLU A 1185 -30.94 24.75 19.64
CA GLU A 1185 -30.01 23.95 20.47
C GLU A 1185 -30.76 22.95 21.36
N LYS A 1186 -32.03 22.67 21.04
CA LYS A 1186 -32.65 21.40 21.42
C LYS A 1186 -32.05 20.26 20.62
N SER A 1187 -30.82 19.88 20.99
CA SER A 1187 -30.35 18.51 20.85
C SER A 1187 -31.49 17.58 21.26
N PRO A 1188 -31.91 16.63 20.43
CA PRO A 1188 -32.93 15.67 20.82
C PRO A 1188 -32.52 14.97 22.12
N SER A 1189 -33.49 14.64 22.98
CA SER A 1189 -33.27 14.07 24.33
C SER A 1189 -32.84 12.59 24.29
N PHE A 1190 -31.84 12.30 23.47
CA PHE A 1190 -31.21 10.99 23.29
C PHE A 1190 -29.67 11.04 23.31
N LEU A 1191 -29.07 12.22 23.54
CA LEU A 1191 -27.64 12.43 23.73
C LEU A 1191 -27.40 13.23 25.02
N ASP A 1192 -26.97 12.55 26.09
CA ASP A 1192 -26.66 13.15 27.40
C ASP A 1192 -25.25 13.81 27.42
N HIS A 1193 -24.94 14.64 26.42
CA HIS A 1193 -23.72 15.46 26.40
C HIS A 1193 -24.08 16.92 26.72
N ALA A 1194 -23.26 17.58 27.52
CA ALA A 1194 -23.38 19.03 27.74
C ALA A 1194 -23.16 19.80 26.41
N PRO A 1195 -24.03 20.78 26.08
CA PRO A 1195 -23.76 21.76 25.02
C PRO A 1195 -22.36 22.37 25.15
N SER A 1196 -21.73 22.69 24.02
CA SER A 1196 -20.37 23.23 23.95
C SER A 1196 -20.14 24.42 24.87
N ALA A 1197 -21.09 25.35 24.94
CA ALA A 1197 -21.02 26.51 25.81
C ALA A 1197 -20.89 26.14 27.31
N GLU A 1198 -21.49 25.03 27.77
CA GLU A 1198 -21.41 24.62 29.18
C GLU A 1198 -20.00 24.12 29.54
N VAL A 1199 -19.33 23.44 28.59
CA VAL A 1199 -17.91 23.04 28.71
C VAL A 1199 -16.99 24.25 28.66
N GLU A 1200 -17.26 25.21 27.75
CA GLU A 1200 -16.50 26.44 27.58
C GLU A 1200 -16.58 27.34 28.84
N ILE A 1201 -17.78 27.61 29.35
CA ILE A 1201 -18.01 28.38 30.60
C ILE A 1201 -17.25 27.74 31.76
N THR A 1202 -17.47 26.45 31.98
CA THR A 1202 -16.90 25.70 33.10
C THR A 1202 -15.35 25.67 33.03
N SER A 1203 -14.79 25.62 31.81
CA SER A 1203 -13.34 25.76 31.58
C SER A 1203 -12.82 27.16 31.89
N TYR A 1204 -13.56 28.22 31.54
CA TYR A 1204 -13.18 29.60 31.91
C TYR A 1204 -13.25 29.84 33.42
N VAL A 1205 -14.21 29.26 34.16
CA VAL A 1205 -14.25 29.35 35.63
C VAL A 1205 -13.09 28.59 36.27
N LEU A 1206 -12.74 27.40 35.77
CA LEU A 1206 -11.55 26.66 36.19
C LEU A 1206 -10.27 27.51 36.00
N LEU A 1207 -10.10 28.15 34.84
CA LEU A 1207 -8.98 29.04 34.58
C LEU A 1207 -8.97 30.26 35.54
N ALA A 1208 -10.13 30.87 35.80
CA ALA A 1208 -10.25 31.98 36.75
C ALA A 1208 -9.80 31.60 38.18
N LEU A 1209 -10.15 30.39 38.65
CA LEU A 1209 -9.71 29.86 39.95
C LEU A 1209 -8.20 29.54 39.96
N LEU A 1210 -7.67 28.92 38.89
CA LEU A 1210 -6.25 28.59 38.79
C LEU A 1210 -5.34 29.83 38.79
N TYR A 1211 -5.81 30.92 38.16
CA TYR A 1211 -5.13 32.23 38.09
C TYR A 1211 -5.54 33.23 39.18
N LYS A 1212 -6.31 32.81 40.20
CA LYS A 1212 -6.70 33.66 41.34
C LYS A 1212 -5.44 34.18 42.09
N PRO A 1213 -5.28 35.51 42.30
CA PRO A 1213 -4.07 36.06 42.93
C PRO A 1213 -3.80 35.59 44.38
N SER A 1214 -4.87 35.25 45.11
CA SER A 1214 -4.84 34.76 46.49
C SER A 1214 -5.46 33.35 46.56
N ARG A 1215 -4.78 32.38 45.95
CA ARG A 1215 -5.27 31.00 45.81
C ARG A 1215 -4.94 30.15 47.05
N ASN A 1216 -5.98 29.69 47.73
CA ASN A 1216 -5.91 28.81 48.89
C ASN A 1216 -6.02 27.32 48.49
N GLN A 1217 -5.83 26.42 49.45
CA GLN A 1217 -6.04 24.97 49.23
C GLN A 1217 -7.49 24.65 48.84
N GLU A 1218 -8.46 25.39 49.37
CA GLU A 1218 -9.89 25.30 49.04
C GLU A 1218 -10.18 25.60 47.56
N ASP A 1219 -9.53 26.64 47.00
CA ASP A 1219 -9.66 26.96 45.57
C ASP A 1219 -9.12 25.83 44.67
N LEU A 1220 -8.09 25.10 45.13
CA LEU A 1220 -7.54 23.94 44.43
C LEU A 1220 -8.46 22.71 44.54
N THR A 1221 -9.14 22.51 45.68
CA THR A 1221 -10.17 21.46 45.82
C THR A 1221 -11.35 21.73 44.89
N ASN A 1222 -11.84 22.98 44.84
CA ASN A 1222 -12.94 23.36 43.95
C ASN A 1222 -12.53 23.21 42.47
N ALA A 1223 -11.31 23.66 42.10
CA ALA A 1223 -10.76 23.42 40.77
C ALA A 1223 -10.68 21.93 40.40
N ALA A 1224 -10.33 21.05 41.34
CA ALA A 1224 -10.32 19.60 41.12
C ALA A 1224 -11.73 19.03 40.88
N GLY A 1225 -12.74 19.49 41.63
CA GLY A 1225 -14.14 19.13 41.41
C GLY A 1225 -14.65 19.57 40.03
N ILE A 1226 -14.20 20.71 39.52
CA ILE A 1226 -14.51 21.17 38.16
C ILE A 1226 -13.82 20.31 37.10
N VAL A 1227 -12.53 19.98 37.29
CA VAL A 1227 -11.79 19.07 36.39
C VAL A 1227 -12.46 17.69 36.30
N GLN A 1228 -12.99 17.15 37.41
CA GLN A 1228 -13.76 15.91 37.40
C GLN A 1228 -15.02 15.99 36.52
N TRP A 1229 -15.72 17.13 36.52
CA TRP A 1229 -16.86 17.33 35.61
C TRP A 1229 -16.43 17.44 34.15
N ILE A 1230 -15.37 18.19 33.84
CA ILE A 1230 -14.88 18.36 32.47
C ILE A 1230 -14.45 17.00 31.87
N ILE A 1231 -13.76 16.15 32.64
CA ILE A 1231 -13.38 14.79 32.18
C ILE A 1231 -14.60 13.89 31.90
N ARG A 1232 -15.75 14.14 32.55
CA ARG A 1232 -17.01 13.45 32.25
C ARG A 1232 -17.67 13.90 30.93
N GLN A 1233 -17.29 15.06 30.38
CA GLN A 1233 -17.79 15.55 29.09
C GLN A 1233 -16.92 15.13 27.89
N GLN A 1234 -15.84 14.36 28.10
CA GLN A 1234 -15.06 13.78 27.00
C GLN A 1234 -15.87 12.70 26.26
N ASN A 1235 -15.85 12.77 24.93
CA ASN A 1235 -16.37 11.69 24.08
C ASN A 1235 -15.43 10.46 24.09
N PRO A 1236 -15.84 9.29 23.55
CA PRO A 1236 -15.03 8.06 23.55
C PRO A 1236 -13.68 8.11 22.78
N TYR A 1237 -13.31 9.25 22.20
CA TYR A 1237 -12.04 9.50 21.51
C TYR A 1237 -11.18 10.54 22.24
N GLY A 1238 -11.62 11.03 23.42
CA GLY A 1238 -10.95 12.08 24.19
C GLY A 1238 -11.17 13.51 23.69
N GLY A 1239 -12.12 13.72 22.77
CA GLY A 1239 -12.50 15.05 22.29
C GLY A 1239 -13.71 15.64 23.03
N PHE A 1240 -13.91 16.96 22.87
CA PHE A 1240 -15.06 17.69 23.39
C PHE A 1240 -16.07 18.05 22.28
N SER A 1241 -17.15 18.74 22.62
CA SER A 1241 -18.25 19.12 21.70
C SER A 1241 -17.97 20.34 20.81
N SER A 1242 -16.91 21.12 21.09
CA SER A 1242 -16.47 22.30 20.32
C SER A 1242 -14.95 22.37 20.14
N THR A 1243 -14.51 23.32 19.30
CA THR A 1243 -13.09 23.67 19.09
C THR A 1243 -12.58 24.75 20.05
N GLN A 1244 -13.50 25.59 20.54
CA GLN A 1244 -13.33 26.67 21.51
C GLN A 1244 -13.97 26.24 22.83
#